data_AF-A0A067CCB9-F1
#
_entry.id   AF-A0A067CCB9-F1
#
_cell.length_a   1.000
_cell.length_b   1.000
_cell.length_c   1.000
_cell.angle_alpha   90.00
_cell.angle_beta   90.00
_cell.angle_gamma   90.00
#
_symmetry.space_group_name_H-M   'P 1'
#
loop_
_entity.id
_entity.type
_entity.pdbx_description
1 polymer ?
#
loop_
_entity_poly.entity_id
_entity_poly.type
_entity_poly.pdbx_seq_one_letter_code
_entity_poly.pdbx_strand_id
1 'polypeptide(L)'
;MSDPIADLYDVALGHLATPREHGFTHHTDSFTPPELSVDGLDEVLTWPLSDAQAAKLAVLYGRDATTTVVPGRAISVDSKPASIYTPVSFYEAVQDKLLLCEWNGRFELAHLVLHAAGSTDTSLLQPSDVDGRAFARLIVLLPSHCVGGNISLTYHDQDEEWSVATAARPPTGLSFAAAAAFLSTVVSSDPISDGRRVALIYHLVNDKATPDCSFASAPPSQAYALGFLRTLANVPFLGAGRVLYRLQHDVAFDPTGFKALSKADTAFVRALDASGCYDYVLAEASSHAYPYVFSVIAPDGADIPAMVLAGATGFAHTVLGKPNPHPQHRKLSMLAFWPRSYRLRLLGIKAAVAHVEAVMQGDAEPSLLGYSTKMQLVEALVYMVGAQTDSGSKYHWDGERRPVAERNPMLSHFWYDNSTDAEPMTARLLQILLDLNDFRLLDVFLTRLMENEVHPKMDRIWLKFHACVARFGYDALAPAVHRLLKRWATSSRTAAAHVPFWLLASLAGVAADPVCAALEHPEARDRIQCAYRILWDHWDVPSLFREPETIGRFDVTCSLATDARLHLIKNCLLLEDYLTRRAPSPLETCLPVPVVDAINECLAPASILDSMPDDYAAMTYIAAPAIVGPRHLPVRALASFEHRLTVVDSVDAILGNLLLHAIYSDADDDELLAYVGSLRSGMGFPTCTLVAALCAFLKLRSVARRTLDVFATVICRVTDCLYTPRGDVLAYLLPHYFNRSDVAVQYPTSTLFAVCEALLADALGFFATYAPQRAPLLVRQVRSMAELASRSRHLVSPAAVLVPLLSDFAQRWPTLPLTVRDQLADIVRPLVQATAAKAGAPIHGLLGARCLCPMCIAVREFLRTPQWRLDKTLFAPCQDAARAIADLQAAGFVVDDDDDVSKVMTTRDDDDVGDTDEKALPSWQPILQAQLHLAALDGLA
;
A
#
# COMPACT_ATOMS: atom_id res chain seq x y z
N MET A 1 -20.78 0.41 -13.92
CA MET A 1 -21.25 1.79 -13.67
C MET A 1 -20.08 2.71 -13.97
N SER A 2 -20.30 3.81 -14.69
CA SER A 2 -19.27 4.83 -14.88
C SER A 2 -18.91 5.44 -13.52
N ASP A 3 -17.65 5.82 -13.35
CA ASP A 3 -17.20 6.55 -12.17
C ASP A 3 -17.71 7.99 -12.29
N PRO A 4 -18.56 8.48 -11.36
CA PRO A 4 -19.13 9.82 -11.46
C PRO A 4 -18.06 10.91 -11.48
N ILE A 5 -16.88 10.72 -10.87
CA ILE A 5 -15.79 11.70 -10.93
C ILE A 5 -15.16 11.74 -12.32
N ALA A 6 -15.01 10.57 -12.96
CA ALA A 6 -14.51 10.50 -14.31
C ALA A 6 -15.43 11.23 -15.30
N ASP A 7 -16.74 11.02 -15.17
CA ASP A 7 -17.74 11.70 -16.00
C ASP A 7 -17.65 13.22 -15.82
N LEU A 8 -17.35 13.70 -14.60
CA LEU A 8 -17.11 15.13 -14.34
C LEU A 8 -15.86 15.65 -15.07
N TYR A 9 -14.71 14.96 -14.99
CA TYR A 9 -13.52 15.38 -15.75
C TYR A 9 -13.75 15.36 -17.26
N ASP A 10 -14.49 14.37 -17.78
CA ASP A 10 -14.85 14.30 -19.19
C ASP A 10 -15.75 15.48 -19.60
N VAL A 11 -16.65 15.95 -18.71
CA VAL A 11 -17.43 17.20 -18.91
C VAL A 11 -16.54 18.43 -18.92
N ALA A 12 -15.60 18.55 -17.97
CA ALA A 12 -14.64 19.67 -17.94
C ALA A 12 -13.77 19.72 -19.20
N LEU A 13 -13.29 18.55 -19.65
CA LEU A 13 -12.56 18.40 -20.90
C LEU A 13 -13.45 18.74 -22.10
N GLY A 14 -14.74 18.36 -22.08
CA GLY A 14 -15.71 18.78 -23.09
C GLY A 14 -15.86 20.30 -23.18
N HIS A 15 -15.77 21.01 -22.06
CA HIS A 15 -15.78 22.48 -22.02
C HIS A 15 -14.45 23.12 -22.42
N LEU A 16 -13.31 22.50 -22.11
CA LEU A 16 -11.96 23.01 -22.41
C LEU A 16 -11.45 22.67 -23.79
N ALA A 17 -11.98 21.57 -24.35
CA ALA A 17 -11.71 21.19 -25.70
C ALA A 17 -12.25 22.24 -26.66
N THR A 18 -13.00 23.26 -26.25
CA THR A 18 -13.75 24.17 -27.11
C THR A 18 -12.94 25.31 -27.74
N PRO A 19 -13.39 25.83 -28.91
CA PRO A 19 -12.62 26.80 -29.69
C PRO A 19 -12.43 28.12 -28.94
N ARG A 20 -11.27 28.75 -29.15
CA ARG A 20 -10.82 29.92 -28.39
C ARG A 20 -11.59 31.19 -28.72
N GLU A 21 -12.14 31.26 -29.92
CA GLU A 21 -12.81 32.44 -30.46
C GLU A 21 -14.27 32.08 -30.75
N HIS A 22 -15.21 32.95 -30.37
CA HIS A 22 -16.63 32.80 -30.70
C HIS A 22 -16.96 33.29 -32.12
N GLY A 23 -16.00 33.97 -32.72
CA GLY A 23 -15.94 34.34 -34.12
C GLY A 23 -14.56 34.87 -34.47
N PHE A 24 -14.23 34.93 -35.75
CA PHE A 24 -12.99 35.52 -36.23
C PHE A 24 -13.18 36.16 -37.59
N THR A 25 -12.18 36.95 -37.97
CA THR A 25 -12.20 37.76 -39.17
C THR A 25 -10.97 37.46 -40.01
N HIS A 26 -11.09 37.53 -41.32
CA HIS A 26 -10.01 37.26 -42.27
C HIS A 26 -10.08 38.26 -43.41
N HIS A 27 -8.92 38.84 -43.72
CA HIS A 27 -8.74 39.81 -44.79
C HIS A 27 -7.64 39.31 -45.73
N THR A 28 -7.88 39.40 -47.04
CA THR A 28 -6.87 39.12 -48.07
C THR A 28 -6.92 40.16 -49.18
N ASP A 29 -5.75 40.54 -49.68
CA ASP A 29 -5.58 41.57 -50.72
C ASP A 29 -5.80 41.02 -52.15
N SER A 30 -5.94 39.69 -52.30
CA SER A 30 -6.18 39.04 -53.59
C SER A 30 -7.52 38.28 -53.59
N PHE A 31 -8.57 38.91 -54.09
CA PHE A 31 -9.88 38.29 -54.26
C PHE A 31 -10.30 38.24 -55.72
N THR A 32 -10.67 37.04 -56.19
CA THR A 32 -11.41 36.90 -57.45
C THR A 32 -12.89 36.80 -57.09
N PRO A 33 -13.72 37.81 -57.40
CA PRO A 33 -15.11 37.78 -57.02
C PRO A 33 -15.85 36.63 -57.72
N PRO A 34 -16.84 36.03 -57.05
CA PRO A 34 -17.57 34.90 -57.59
C PRO A 34 -18.46 35.31 -58.77
N GLU A 35 -18.48 34.47 -59.80
CA GLU A 35 -19.49 34.53 -60.85
C GLU A 35 -20.77 33.88 -60.31
N LEU A 36 -21.74 34.72 -59.95
CA LEU A 36 -23.03 34.31 -59.40
C LEU A 36 -24.13 34.55 -60.43
N SER A 37 -24.86 33.50 -60.76
CA SER A 37 -26.11 33.59 -61.52
C SER A 37 -27.28 33.42 -60.56
N VAL A 38 -28.35 34.19 -60.75
CA VAL A 38 -29.53 34.17 -59.88
C VAL A 38 -30.75 33.84 -60.72
N ASP A 39 -31.60 32.93 -60.22
CA ASP A 39 -32.84 32.56 -60.89
C ASP A 39 -33.69 33.79 -61.23
N GLY A 40 -34.11 33.92 -62.48
CA GLY A 40 -34.88 35.08 -62.95
C GLY A 40 -34.05 36.29 -63.36
N LEU A 41 -32.71 36.23 -63.26
CA LEU A 41 -31.80 37.16 -63.93
C LEU A 41 -31.12 36.47 -65.12
N ASP A 42 -31.18 37.09 -66.30
CA ASP A 42 -30.53 36.59 -67.51
C ASP A 42 -29.01 36.84 -67.54
N GLU A 43 -28.50 37.62 -66.59
CA GLU A 43 -27.11 38.08 -66.53
C GLU A 43 -26.44 37.70 -65.20
N VAL A 44 -25.15 37.39 -65.26
CA VAL A 44 -24.30 37.15 -64.08
C VAL A 44 -24.17 38.44 -63.27
N LEU A 45 -24.16 38.33 -61.94
CA LEU A 45 -23.96 39.48 -61.06
C LEU A 45 -22.58 40.11 -61.28
N THR A 46 -22.53 41.44 -61.30
CA THR A 46 -21.28 42.21 -61.42
C THR A 46 -20.89 42.81 -60.07
N TRP A 47 -19.59 43.07 -59.88
CA TRP A 47 -19.04 43.58 -58.63
C TRP A 47 -18.19 44.83 -58.89
N PRO A 48 -18.51 45.99 -58.29
CA PRO A 48 -19.65 46.26 -57.41
C PRO A 48 -21.01 46.08 -58.09
N LEU A 49 -22.02 45.69 -57.31
CA LEU A 49 -23.37 45.43 -57.80
C LEU A 49 -24.04 46.70 -58.33
N SER A 50 -24.39 46.72 -59.62
CA SER A 50 -25.03 47.87 -60.25
C SER A 50 -26.44 48.15 -59.68
N ASP A 51 -26.88 49.41 -59.75
CA ASP A 51 -28.23 49.82 -59.33
C ASP A 51 -29.34 49.08 -60.09
N ALA A 52 -29.12 48.81 -61.38
CA ALA A 52 -30.07 48.06 -62.20
C ALA A 52 -30.22 46.61 -61.70
N GLN A 53 -29.11 45.92 -61.42
CA GLN A 53 -29.15 44.57 -60.87
C GLN A 53 -29.75 44.53 -59.46
N ALA A 54 -29.38 45.47 -58.60
CA ALA A 54 -29.95 45.58 -57.25
C ALA A 54 -31.48 45.81 -57.29
N ALA A 55 -31.97 46.69 -58.17
CA ALA A 55 -33.40 46.94 -58.34
C ALA A 55 -34.16 45.70 -58.84
N LYS A 56 -33.60 44.96 -59.81
CA LYS A 56 -34.19 43.69 -60.27
C LYS A 56 -34.26 42.66 -59.15
N LEU A 57 -33.18 42.49 -58.37
CA LEU A 57 -33.15 41.58 -57.23
C LEU A 57 -34.17 41.99 -56.16
N ALA A 58 -34.33 43.28 -55.90
CA ALA A 58 -35.34 43.78 -54.97
C ALA A 58 -36.77 43.51 -55.45
N VAL A 59 -37.03 43.54 -56.76
CA VAL A 59 -38.35 43.16 -57.30
C VAL A 59 -38.60 41.65 -57.19
N LEU A 60 -37.58 40.82 -57.41
CA LEU A 60 -37.70 39.37 -57.39
C LEU A 60 -37.75 38.79 -55.97
N TYR A 61 -36.95 39.34 -55.05
CA TYR A 61 -36.66 38.77 -53.73
C TYR A 61 -36.71 39.79 -52.58
N GLY A 62 -36.93 41.06 -52.87
CA GLY A 62 -36.91 42.13 -51.86
C GLY A 62 -38.09 42.01 -50.90
N ARG A 63 -37.80 42.25 -49.62
CA ARG A 63 -38.83 42.34 -48.57
C ARG A 63 -39.29 43.79 -48.38
N ASP A 64 -38.36 44.73 -48.54
CA ASP A 64 -38.56 46.17 -48.53
C ASP A 64 -37.57 46.87 -49.50
N ALA A 65 -37.67 48.19 -49.62
CA ALA A 65 -36.85 48.97 -50.56
C ALA A 65 -35.36 49.06 -50.20
N THR A 66 -35.00 48.72 -48.96
CA THR A 66 -33.64 48.85 -48.39
C THR A 66 -32.95 47.51 -48.18
N THR A 67 -33.69 46.41 -48.35
CA THR A 67 -33.28 45.08 -47.94
C THR A 67 -33.73 44.01 -48.94
N THR A 68 -32.76 43.25 -49.46
CA THR A 68 -33.05 42.10 -50.32
C THR A 68 -32.30 40.86 -49.84
N VAL A 69 -33.01 39.73 -49.72
CA VAL A 69 -32.44 38.43 -49.36
C VAL A 69 -32.76 37.42 -50.46
N VAL A 70 -31.74 37.00 -51.19
CA VAL A 70 -31.86 35.98 -52.24
C VAL A 70 -31.52 34.62 -51.64
N PRO A 71 -32.47 33.66 -51.57
CA PRO A 71 -32.20 32.35 -51.00
C PRO A 71 -31.07 31.63 -51.76
N GLY A 72 -30.20 30.91 -51.06
CA GLY A 72 -29.04 30.22 -51.65
C GLY A 72 -29.43 29.24 -52.76
N ARG A 73 -30.60 28.59 -52.66
CA ARG A 73 -31.16 27.71 -53.70
C ARG A 73 -31.47 28.39 -55.03
N ALA A 74 -31.60 29.72 -55.04
CA ALA A 74 -31.84 30.52 -56.23
C ALA A 74 -30.54 31.08 -56.83
N ILE A 75 -29.38 30.68 -56.29
CA ILE A 75 -28.06 31.16 -56.70
C ILE A 75 -27.25 29.98 -57.23
N SER A 76 -26.78 30.04 -58.47
CA SER A 76 -25.73 29.15 -58.95
C SER A 76 -24.38 29.87 -58.91
N VAL A 77 -23.35 29.14 -58.50
CA VAL A 77 -21.96 29.60 -58.55
C VAL A 77 -21.29 28.90 -59.72
N ASP A 78 -21.13 29.62 -60.83
CA ASP A 78 -20.73 29.00 -62.12
C ASP A 78 -19.22 28.74 -62.19
N SER A 79 -18.46 29.37 -61.29
CA SER A 79 -17.02 29.23 -61.17
C SER A 79 -16.68 28.16 -60.12
N LYS A 80 -15.73 27.25 -60.42
CA LYS A 80 -15.43 26.08 -59.56
C LYS A 80 -15.21 26.52 -58.10
N PRO A 81 -16.08 26.12 -57.16
CA PRO A 81 -16.09 26.67 -55.80
C PRO A 81 -14.80 26.41 -55.01
N ALA A 82 -14.04 25.38 -55.39
CA ALA A 82 -12.80 24.96 -54.75
C ALA A 82 -11.59 25.90 -54.93
N SER A 83 -11.74 27.04 -55.63
CA SER A 83 -10.65 28.03 -55.79
C SER A 83 -10.98 29.44 -55.31
N ILE A 84 -12.26 29.73 -55.07
CA ILE A 84 -12.73 31.11 -54.85
C ILE A 84 -12.82 31.45 -53.36
N TYR A 85 -13.04 30.43 -52.51
CA TYR A 85 -13.19 30.58 -51.06
C TYR A 85 -12.16 29.80 -50.24
N THR A 86 -11.25 29.13 -50.93
CA THR A 86 -10.16 28.35 -50.36
C THR A 86 -8.82 28.95 -50.80
N PRO A 87 -8.46 30.17 -50.38
CA PRO A 87 -7.09 30.23 -49.91
C PRO A 87 -7.03 29.17 -48.80
N VAL A 88 -6.14 28.19 -48.94
CA VAL A 88 -5.91 27.14 -47.93
C VAL A 88 -5.91 27.73 -46.52
N SER A 89 -5.45 28.99 -46.40
CA SER A 89 -5.51 29.84 -45.20
C SER A 89 -6.88 30.05 -44.56
N PHE A 90 -8.01 30.15 -45.29
CA PHE A 90 -9.32 30.41 -44.64
C PHE A 90 -9.92 29.14 -44.07
N TYR A 91 -9.82 28.02 -44.80
CA TYR A 91 -10.21 26.72 -44.27
C TYR A 91 -9.36 26.37 -43.04
N GLU A 92 -8.05 26.60 -43.13
CA GLU A 92 -7.13 26.49 -42.00
C GLU A 92 -7.50 27.45 -40.86
N ALA A 93 -7.90 28.70 -41.16
CA ALA A 93 -8.33 29.64 -40.13
C ALA A 93 -9.63 29.22 -39.44
N VAL A 94 -10.63 28.70 -40.17
CA VAL A 94 -11.83 28.09 -39.58
C VAL A 94 -11.44 26.91 -38.70
N GLN A 95 -10.54 26.05 -39.21
CA GLN A 95 -10.06 24.88 -38.50
C GLN A 95 -9.21 25.20 -37.28
N ASP A 96 -8.53 26.35 -37.27
CA ASP A 96 -7.66 26.77 -36.17
C ASP A 96 -8.43 27.57 -35.11
N LYS A 97 -9.34 28.45 -35.54
CA LYS A 97 -10.02 29.42 -34.67
C LYS A 97 -11.39 28.94 -34.18
N LEU A 98 -12.15 28.23 -35.01
CA LEU A 98 -13.52 27.77 -34.69
C LEU A 98 -13.65 26.27 -34.47
N LEU A 99 -12.64 25.46 -34.78
CA LEU A 99 -12.75 24.01 -34.68
C LEU A 99 -11.56 23.38 -33.97
N LEU A 100 -11.80 22.19 -33.44
CA LEU A 100 -10.92 21.48 -32.51
C LEU A 100 -10.18 20.34 -33.16
N CYS A 101 -10.89 19.69 -34.07
CA CYS A 101 -10.41 18.60 -34.90
C CYS A 101 -10.37 19.06 -36.36
N GLU A 102 -9.84 18.19 -37.20
CA GLU A 102 -9.93 18.38 -38.64
C GLU A 102 -11.40 18.47 -39.05
N TRP A 103 -11.76 19.64 -39.59
CA TRP A 103 -13.08 19.82 -40.17
C TRP A 103 -13.18 18.89 -41.38
N ASN A 104 -14.21 18.06 -41.42
CA ASN A 104 -14.59 17.28 -42.60
C ASN A 104 -15.98 17.74 -43.01
N GLY A 105 -16.05 18.97 -43.49
CA GLY A 105 -17.31 19.61 -43.82
C GLY A 105 -17.19 20.51 -45.02
N ARG A 106 -18.26 21.25 -45.28
CA ARG A 106 -18.38 22.11 -46.45
C ARG A 106 -19.07 23.41 -46.11
N PHE A 107 -18.86 24.38 -46.99
CA PHE A 107 -19.60 25.64 -47.01
C PHE A 107 -20.89 25.43 -47.80
N GLU A 108 -22.03 25.63 -47.17
CA GLU A 108 -23.34 25.57 -47.84
C GLU A 108 -23.92 26.98 -47.90
N LEU A 109 -24.13 27.51 -49.11
CA LEU A 109 -24.63 28.86 -49.29
C LEU A 109 -26.07 28.96 -48.77
N ALA A 110 -26.28 29.73 -47.70
CA ALA A 110 -27.60 29.93 -47.12
C ALA A 110 -28.38 30.98 -47.92
N HIS A 111 -27.79 32.16 -48.15
CA HIS A 111 -28.40 33.25 -48.92
C HIS A 111 -27.41 34.37 -49.24
N LEU A 112 -27.81 35.26 -50.16
CA LEU A 112 -27.16 36.53 -50.47
C LEU A 112 -27.99 37.68 -49.87
N VAL A 113 -27.31 38.63 -49.22
CA VAL A 113 -27.92 39.81 -48.58
C VAL A 113 -27.47 41.07 -49.29
N LEU A 114 -28.43 41.92 -49.66
CA LEU A 114 -28.20 43.31 -50.03
C LEU A 114 -28.74 44.19 -48.89
N HIS A 115 -27.84 44.90 -48.22
CA HIS A 115 -28.15 45.81 -47.12
C HIS A 115 -27.85 47.24 -47.57
N ALA A 116 -28.89 48.03 -47.86
CA ALA A 116 -28.75 49.40 -48.35
C ALA A 116 -28.93 50.44 -47.23
N ALA A 117 -28.56 51.68 -47.52
CA ALA A 117 -28.75 52.82 -46.62
C ALA A 117 -30.20 52.93 -46.12
N GLY A 118 -30.36 53.19 -44.83
CA GLY A 118 -31.66 53.29 -44.16
C GLY A 118 -32.21 51.96 -43.63
N SER A 119 -31.59 50.82 -43.95
CA SER A 119 -31.93 49.54 -43.31
C SER A 119 -31.27 49.44 -41.92
N THR A 120 -32.04 48.95 -40.95
CA THR A 120 -31.58 48.67 -39.57
C THR A 120 -31.70 47.19 -39.23
N ASP A 121 -32.09 46.33 -40.19
CA ASP A 121 -32.35 44.93 -39.93
C ASP A 121 -31.07 44.10 -40.05
N THR A 122 -30.42 43.86 -38.92
CA THR A 122 -29.19 43.07 -38.86
C THR A 122 -29.45 41.57 -38.83
N SER A 123 -30.72 41.15 -38.63
CA SER A 123 -31.11 39.74 -38.54
C SER A 123 -30.83 38.97 -39.84
N LEU A 124 -30.70 39.69 -40.94
CA LEU A 124 -30.46 39.15 -42.28
C LEU A 124 -29.04 38.63 -42.45
N LEU A 125 -28.08 39.09 -41.64
CA LEU A 125 -26.74 38.50 -41.57
C LEU A 125 -26.76 37.16 -40.81
N GLN A 126 -27.91 36.76 -40.28
CA GLN A 126 -28.13 35.48 -39.65
C GLN A 126 -28.94 34.59 -40.59
N PRO A 127 -28.53 33.34 -40.80
CA PRO A 127 -29.36 32.40 -41.54
C PRO A 127 -30.64 32.08 -40.76
N SER A 128 -31.78 32.19 -41.42
CA SER A 128 -33.10 31.91 -40.84
C SER A 128 -33.48 30.43 -40.81
N ASP A 129 -32.77 29.58 -41.56
CA ASP A 129 -33.11 28.17 -41.77
C ASP A 129 -31.87 27.29 -41.49
N VAL A 130 -31.58 27.10 -40.20
CA VAL A 130 -30.40 26.36 -39.74
C VAL A 130 -30.72 24.87 -39.70
N ASP A 131 -30.15 24.11 -40.63
CA ASP A 131 -30.11 22.64 -40.52
C ASP A 131 -29.28 22.26 -39.28
N GLY A 132 -29.67 21.21 -38.56
CA GLY A 132 -28.95 20.70 -37.39
C GLY A 132 -27.52 20.22 -37.66
N ARG A 133 -27.08 20.24 -38.93
CA ARG A 133 -25.70 19.98 -39.37
C ARG A 133 -24.82 21.22 -39.37
N ALA A 134 -25.38 22.42 -39.34
CA ALA A 134 -24.64 23.67 -39.28
C ALA A 134 -24.20 23.97 -37.85
N PHE A 135 -22.91 24.25 -37.63
CA PHE A 135 -22.38 24.61 -36.31
C PHE A 135 -21.98 26.09 -36.23
N ALA A 136 -21.63 26.68 -37.38
CA ALA A 136 -21.21 28.06 -37.49
C ALA A 136 -21.72 28.66 -38.80
N ARG A 137 -21.58 29.97 -38.93
CA ARG A 137 -21.83 30.72 -40.16
C ARG A 137 -20.56 31.40 -40.63
N LEU A 138 -20.51 31.65 -41.93
CA LEU A 138 -19.49 32.45 -42.59
C LEU A 138 -20.18 33.59 -43.35
N ILE A 139 -19.78 34.82 -43.07
CA ILE A 139 -20.20 36.05 -43.72
C ILE A 139 -19.06 36.47 -44.63
N VAL A 140 -19.29 36.44 -45.95
CA VAL A 140 -18.34 36.91 -46.96
C VAL A 140 -18.84 38.24 -47.51
N LEU A 141 -18.07 39.31 -47.32
CA LEU A 141 -18.38 40.61 -47.89
C LEU A 141 -17.86 40.68 -49.32
N LEU A 142 -18.76 40.98 -50.25
CA LEU A 142 -18.43 41.16 -51.66
C LEU A 142 -18.09 42.63 -51.95
N PRO A 143 -17.29 42.91 -53.00
CA PRO A 143 -16.97 44.27 -53.40
C PRO A 143 -18.25 45.08 -53.57
N SER A 144 -18.41 46.11 -52.74
CA SER A 144 -19.62 46.92 -52.67
C SER A 144 -19.29 48.32 -52.17
N HIS A 145 -20.10 49.32 -52.56
CA HIS A 145 -19.92 50.70 -52.13
C HIS A 145 -20.88 50.99 -50.97
N CYS A 146 -20.36 51.08 -49.75
CA CYS A 146 -21.15 51.46 -48.58
C CYS A 146 -20.34 52.35 -47.62
N VAL A 147 -21.03 53.28 -46.97
CA VAL A 147 -20.50 54.12 -45.89
C VAL A 147 -21.25 53.77 -44.61
N GLY A 148 -20.51 53.52 -43.52
CA GLY A 148 -21.06 53.00 -42.26
C GLY A 148 -21.20 51.47 -42.27
N GLY A 149 -22.08 50.94 -41.41
CA GLY A 149 -22.38 49.51 -41.42
C GLY A 149 -21.29 48.58 -40.90
N ASN A 150 -20.55 48.96 -39.86
CA ASN A 150 -19.63 48.03 -39.19
C ASN A 150 -20.40 46.82 -38.68
N ILE A 151 -19.84 45.62 -38.80
CA ILE A 151 -20.49 44.40 -38.32
C ILE A 151 -19.80 44.00 -37.03
N SER A 152 -20.53 43.84 -35.94
CA SER A 152 -19.99 43.34 -34.66
C SER A 152 -20.44 41.91 -34.39
N LEU A 153 -19.58 41.16 -33.71
CA LEU A 153 -19.83 39.79 -33.25
C LEU A 153 -19.84 39.82 -31.72
N THR A 154 -20.99 39.51 -31.11
CA THR A 154 -21.16 39.56 -29.65
C THR A 154 -21.54 38.19 -29.12
N TYR A 155 -20.90 37.72 -28.05
CA TYR A 155 -21.28 36.48 -27.37
C TYR A 155 -21.21 36.64 -25.84
N HIS A 156 -22.31 36.37 -25.13
CA HIS A 156 -22.43 36.47 -23.65
C HIS A 156 -21.78 37.73 -23.05
N ASP A 157 -22.21 38.91 -23.49
CA ASP A 157 -21.74 40.22 -23.02
C ASP A 157 -20.24 40.50 -23.26
N GLN A 158 -19.55 39.64 -24.02
CA GLN A 158 -18.25 39.94 -24.62
C GLN A 158 -18.49 40.46 -26.05
N ASP A 159 -18.26 41.75 -26.22
CA ASP A 159 -18.25 42.39 -27.53
C ASP A 159 -16.84 42.23 -28.13
N GLU A 160 -16.73 41.46 -29.21
CA GLU A 160 -15.58 41.55 -30.09
C GLU A 160 -15.98 42.48 -31.24
N GLU A 161 -15.57 43.74 -31.12
CA GLU A 161 -15.91 44.75 -32.11
C GLU A 161 -15.13 44.49 -33.40
N TRP A 162 -15.79 43.88 -34.37
CA TRP A 162 -15.25 43.71 -35.71
C TRP A 162 -15.41 45.02 -36.49
N SER A 163 -14.42 45.90 -36.37
CA SER A 163 -14.28 46.97 -37.36
C SER A 163 -13.78 46.33 -38.66
N VAL A 164 -14.67 45.80 -39.50
CA VAL A 164 -14.38 45.74 -40.93
C VAL A 164 -14.09 47.18 -41.28
N ALA A 165 -12.89 47.48 -41.76
CA ALA A 165 -12.71 48.70 -42.53
C ALA A 165 -13.61 48.57 -43.76
N THR A 166 -14.89 48.92 -43.65
CA THR A 166 -15.81 49.06 -44.77
C THR A 166 -15.09 49.99 -45.72
N ALA A 167 -14.73 49.45 -46.88
CA ALA A 167 -13.79 50.06 -47.80
C ALA A 167 -14.36 51.39 -48.30
N ALA A 168 -14.09 52.47 -47.56
CA ALA A 168 -14.13 53.84 -48.05
C ALA A 168 -12.98 54.09 -49.05
N ARG A 169 -12.20 53.07 -49.41
CA ARG A 169 -11.17 53.15 -50.45
C ARG A 169 -11.64 52.45 -51.74
N PRO A 170 -11.65 53.18 -52.87
CA PRO A 170 -11.94 52.60 -54.18
C PRO A 170 -10.82 51.61 -54.54
N PRO A 171 -11.13 50.35 -54.91
CA PRO A 171 -10.09 49.36 -55.17
C PRO A 171 -9.54 49.55 -56.58
N THR A 172 -8.26 49.90 -56.66
CA THR A 172 -7.40 49.36 -57.74
C THR A 172 -6.97 47.91 -57.45
N GLY A 173 -7.40 47.32 -56.32
CA GLY A 173 -7.22 45.90 -55.98
C GLY A 173 -8.42 45.34 -55.21
N LEU A 174 -9.01 44.25 -55.70
CA LEU A 174 -10.16 43.55 -55.11
C LEU A 174 -9.75 42.90 -53.78
N SER A 175 -9.98 43.58 -52.65
CA SER A 175 -9.79 43.01 -51.31
C SER A 175 -11.02 42.22 -50.86
N PHE A 176 -10.81 41.11 -50.14
CA PHE A 176 -11.86 40.29 -49.53
C PHE A 176 -11.86 40.44 -48.03
N ALA A 177 -13.06 40.48 -47.45
CA ALA A 177 -13.28 40.43 -46.02
C ALA A 177 -14.29 39.33 -45.70
N ALA A 178 -13.94 38.45 -44.79
CA ALA A 178 -14.84 37.44 -44.26
C ALA A 178 -14.81 37.41 -42.74
N ALA A 179 -15.94 37.04 -42.15
CA ALA A 179 -16.02 36.66 -40.76
C ALA A 179 -16.71 35.31 -40.63
N ALA A 180 -16.22 34.46 -39.74
CA ALA A 180 -16.92 33.24 -39.36
C ALA A 180 -17.20 33.27 -37.86
N ALA A 181 -18.37 32.81 -37.44
CA ALA A 181 -18.77 32.80 -36.04
C ALA A 181 -19.74 31.67 -35.76
N PHE A 182 -19.81 31.24 -34.50
CA PHE A 182 -20.84 30.29 -34.07
C PHE A 182 -22.25 30.86 -34.31
N LEU A 183 -23.22 29.95 -34.44
CA LEU A 183 -24.61 30.34 -34.68
C LEU A 183 -25.21 31.08 -33.47
N SER A 184 -24.76 30.77 -32.25
CA SER A 184 -25.18 31.49 -31.03
C SER A 184 -24.54 32.87 -30.85
N THR A 185 -23.53 33.22 -31.64
CA THR A 185 -22.98 34.59 -31.61
C THR A 185 -24.06 35.55 -32.13
N VAL A 186 -24.20 36.74 -31.58
CA VAL A 186 -25.09 37.76 -32.13
C VAL A 186 -24.31 38.55 -33.16
N VAL A 187 -24.85 38.64 -34.38
CA VAL A 187 -24.31 39.51 -35.43
C VAL A 187 -25.16 40.75 -35.48
N SER A 188 -24.53 41.88 -35.18
CA SER A 188 -25.10 43.22 -35.35
C SER A 188 -24.38 43.96 -36.46
N SER A 189 -25.06 44.94 -37.04
CA SER A 189 -24.49 45.86 -38.01
C SER A 189 -24.93 47.26 -37.64
N ASP A 190 -23.99 48.21 -37.63
CA ASP A 190 -24.32 49.62 -37.56
C ASP A 190 -25.22 50.02 -38.74
N PRO A 191 -25.94 51.15 -38.66
CA PRO A 191 -26.67 51.69 -39.80
C PRO A 191 -25.72 52.02 -40.96
N ILE A 192 -26.16 51.71 -42.18
CA ILE A 192 -25.49 52.18 -43.40
C ILE A 192 -26.02 53.60 -43.70
N SER A 193 -25.11 54.56 -43.79
CA SER A 193 -25.46 55.95 -44.07
C SER A 193 -25.54 56.25 -45.57
N ASP A 194 -24.79 55.53 -46.40
CA ASP A 194 -24.81 55.70 -47.86
C ASP A 194 -24.43 54.40 -48.59
N GLY A 195 -24.97 54.20 -49.79
CA GLY A 195 -24.71 53.03 -50.64
C GLY A 195 -25.38 51.73 -50.19
N ARG A 196 -24.76 50.59 -50.55
CA ARG A 196 -25.20 49.25 -50.18
C ARG A 196 -24.04 48.30 -49.96
N ARG A 197 -24.17 47.44 -48.96
CA ARG A 197 -23.30 46.28 -48.72
C ARG A 197 -23.91 45.05 -49.36
N VAL A 198 -23.07 44.22 -49.98
CA VAL A 198 -23.48 42.90 -50.45
C VAL A 198 -22.68 41.83 -49.72
N ALA A 199 -23.37 40.84 -49.18
CA ALA A 199 -22.76 39.76 -48.42
C ALA A 199 -23.33 38.39 -48.81
N LEU A 200 -22.47 37.38 -48.90
CA LEU A 200 -22.86 35.97 -48.97
C LEU A 200 -22.82 35.37 -47.57
N ILE A 201 -23.85 34.65 -47.21
CA ILE A 201 -23.96 33.96 -45.92
C ILE A 201 -23.91 32.47 -46.18
N TYR A 202 -22.94 31.79 -45.57
CA TYR A 202 -22.75 30.35 -45.65
C TYR A 202 -23.01 29.69 -44.30
N HIS A 203 -23.59 28.50 -44.31
CA HIS A 203 -23.50 27.55 -43.21
C HIS A 203 -22.17 26.80 -43.30
N LEU A 204 -21.49 26.68 -42.16
CA LEU A 204 -20.42 25.72 -41.98
C LEU A 204 -21.06 24.43 -41.48
N VAL A 205 -21.19 23.45 -42.38
CA VAL A 205 -21.87 22.18 -42.10
C VAL A 205 -20.87 21.04 -41.99
N ASN A 206 -21.12 20.10 -41.08
CA ASN A 206 -20.37 18.86 -41.00
C ASN A 206 -20.97 17.82 -41.97
N ASP A 207 -20.13 17.16 -42.80
CA ASP A 207 -20.62 16.15 -43.76
C ASP A 207 -21.15 14.89 -43.05
N LYS A 208 -20.62 14.60 -41.87
CA LYS A 208 -21.14 13.59 -40.95
C LYS A 208 -21.82 14.30 -39.79
N ALA A 209 -23.03 13.87 -39.43
CA ALA A 209 -23.60 14.17 -38.13
C ALA A 209 -22.65 13.57 -37.08
N THR A 210 -21.70 14.37 -36.58
CA THR A 210 -20.91 13.94 -35.43
C THR A 210 -21.86 13.90 -34.24
N PRO A 211 -21.85 12.84 -33.42
CA PRO A 211 -22.74 12.73 -32.26
C PRO A 211 -22.59 13.89 -31.27
N ASP A 212 -21.49 14.65 -31.36
CA ASP A 212 -21.22 15.85 -30.57
C ASP A 212 -21.58 17.17 -31.28
N CYS A 213 -22.28 17.15 -32.43
CA CYS A 213 -22.73 18.34 -33.19
C CYS A 213 -23.64 19.33 -32.42
N SER A 214 -23.78 19.23 -31.10
CA SER A 214 -24.41 20.27 -30.25
C SER A 214 -23.65 21.61 -30.23
N PHE A 215 -22.56 21.75 -30.98
CA PHE A 215 -21.75 22.98 -31.12
C PHE A 215 -22.44 24.15 -31.85
N ALA A 216 -23.77 24.14 -32.05
CA ALA A 216 -24.48 25.33 -32.52
C ALA A 216 -24.31 26.53 -31.56
N SER A 217 -23.94 26.25 -30.31
CA SER A 217 -23.54 27.25 -29.33
C SER A 217 -22.03 27.40 -29.30
N ALA A 218 -21.55 28.64 -29.36
CA ALA A 218 -20.23 29.01 -28.88
C ALA A 218 -20.05 28.45 -27.47
N PRO A 219 -18.83 28.09 -27.11
CA PRO A 219 -18.61 27.33 -25.90
C PRO A 219 -18.76 28.16 -24.63
N PRO A 220 -19.08 27.52 -23.49
CA PRO A 220 -19.08 28.20 -22.21
C PRO A 220 -17.69 28.76 -21.92
N SER A 221 -17.65 29.95 -21.33
CA SER A 221 -16.40 30.64 -21.01
C SER A 221 -15.43 29.73 -20.23
N GLN A 222 -14.13 29.96 -20.42
CA GLN A 222 -13.06 29.29 -19.66
C GLN A 222 -13.29 29.37 -18.14
N ALA A 223 -14.01 30.40 -17.66
CA ALA A 223 -14.40 30.54 -16.26
C ALA A 223 -15.25 29.38 -15.73
N TYR A 224 -16.10 28.76 -16.57
CA TYR A 224 -16.91 27.60 -16.17
C TYR A 224 -16.03 26.38 -15.91
N ALA A 225 -15.14 26.06 -16.86
CA ALA A 225 -14.18 24.98 -16.70
C ALA A 225 -13.23 25.20 -15.53
N LEU A 226 -12.78 26.44 -15.30
CA LEU A 226 -11.97 26.80 -14.14
C LEU A 226 -12.72 26.60 -12.81
N GLY A 227 -13.98 27.06 -12.72
CA GLY A 227 -14.83 26.85 -11.55
C GLY A 227 -15.05 25.36 -11.26
N PHE A 228 -15.18 24.57 -12.33
CA PHE A 228 -15.35 23.14 -12.24
C PHE A 228 -14.07 22.40 -11.80
N LEU A 229 -12.91 22.71 -12.40
CA LEU A 229 -11.62 22.18 -11.97
C LEU A 229 -11.34 22.53 -10.50
N ARG A 230 -11.62 23.76 -10.07
CA ARG A 230 -11.50 24.15 -8.65
C ARG A 230 -12.43 23.35 -7.74
N THR A 231 -13.64 23.04 -8.20
CA THR A 231 -14.57 22.19 -7.45
C THR A 231 -14.03 20.77 -7.33
N LEU A 232 -13.54 20.18 -8.43
CA LEU A 232 -12.97 18.84 -8.46
C LEU A 232 -11.69 18.71 -7.61
N ALA A 233 -10.85 19.74 -7.55
CA ALA A 233 -9.65 19.74 -6.72
C ALA A 233 -9.96 19.66 -5.21
N ASN A 234 -11.17 20.02 -4.80
CA ASN A 234 -11.64 19.97 -3.42
C ASN A 234 -12.42 18.68 -3.09
N VAL A 235 -12.72 17.83 -4.08
CA VAL A 235 -13.38 16.54 -3.83
C VAL A 235 -12.38 15.62 -3.13
N PRO A 236 -12.75 14.97 -2.00
CA PRO A 236 -11.88 13.98 -1.37
C PRO A 236 -11.54 12.83 -2.33
N PHE A 237 -10.32 12.30 -2.25
CA PHE A 237 -9.88 11.22 -3.13
C PHE A 237 -10.78 9.97 -2.99
N LEU A 238 -11.54 9.62 -4.04
CA LEU A 238 -12.42 8.45 -4.04
C LEU A 238 -11.78 7.19 -4.67
N GLY A 239 -10.45 7.10 -4.74
CA GLY A 239 -9.77 5.88 -5.21
C GLY A 239 -9.74 5.66 -6.73
N ALA A 240 -10.61 6.34 -7.48
CA ALA A 240 -10.73 6.21 -8.93
C ALA A 240 -10.35 7.50 -9.69
N GLY A 241 -9.79 8.49 -8.98
CA GLY A 241 -9.35 9.75 -9.59
C GLY A 241 -8.41 9.47 -10.76
N ARG A 242 -8.88 9.72 -11.98
CA ARG A 242 -8.04 9.62 -13.19
C ARG A 242 -6.99 10.72 -13.11
N VAL A 243 -5.72 10.33 -13.15
CA VAL A 243 -4.56 11.24 -13.11
C VAL A 243 -3.94 11.38 -14.49
N LEU A 244 -4.30 10.52 -15.45
CA LEU A 244 -3.69 10.50 -16.78
C LEU A 244 -4.68 11.00 -17.84
N TYR A 245 -4.28 12.02 -18.59
CA TYR A 245 -4.95 12.51 -19.79
C TYR A 245 -4.15 12.11 -21.02
N ARG A 246 -4.80 11.44 -21.97
CA ARG A 246 -4.17 11.10 -23.24
C ARG A 246 -4.14 12.33 -24.14
N LEU A 247 -2.95 12.73 -24.55
CA LEU A 247 -2.77 13.81 -25.53
C LEU A 247 -3.43 13.43 -26.85
N GLN A 248 -4.05 14.42 -27.51
CA GLN A 248 -4.71 14.19 -28.80
C GLN A 248 -3.72 13.92 -29.93
N HIS A 249 -2.50 14.47 -29.82
CA HIS A 249 -1.43 14.32 -30.80
C HIS A 249 -0.23 13.64 -30.16
N ASP A 250 0.49 12.82 -30.94
CA ASP A 250 1.73 12.21 -30.49
C ASP A 250 2.81 13.28 -30.34
N VAL A 251 3.09 13.64 -29.08
CA VAL A 251 4.14 14.60 -28.73
C VAL A 251 5.40 13.84 -28.36
N ALA A 252 6.55 14.27 -28.88
CA ALA A 252 7.83 13.71 -28.47
C ALA A 252 8.04 13.93 -26.96
N PHE A 253 8.46 12.88 -26.26
CA PHE A 253 8.72 12.95 -24.82
C PHE A 253 10.07 13.62 -24.55
N ASP A 254 10.11 14.96 -24.62
CA ASP A 254 11.30 15.76 -24.34
C ASP A 254 10.94 17.06 -23.57
N PRO A 255 11.92 17.81 -23.01
CA PRO A 255 11.66 19.05 -22.28
C PRO A 255 10.98 20.15 -23.10
N THR A 256 11.12 20.12 -24.43
CA THR A 256 10.39 21.02 -25.33
C THR A 256 8.96 20.55 -25.60
N GLY A 257 8.58 19.37 -25.12
CA GLY A 257 7.29 18.72 -25.32
C GLY A 257 6.09 19.57 -24.90
N PHE A 258 6.20 20.41 -23.86
CA PHE A 258 5.12 21.34 -23.50
C PHE A 258 4.86 22.40 -24.58
N LYS A 259 5.89 22.82 -25.33
CA LYS A 259 5.75 23.74 -26.46
C LYS A 259 5.16 23.06 -27.70
N ALA A 260 5.27 21.74 -27.79
CA ALA A 260 4.72 20.92 -28.86
C ALA A 260 3.26 20.49 -28.59
N LEU A 261 2.69 20.82 -27.43
CA LEU A 261 1.28 20.58 -27.16
C LEU A 261 0.40 21.36 -28.14
N SER A 262 -0.46 20.65 -28.85
CA SER A 262 -1.38 21.26 -29.82
C SER A 262 -2.63 21.83 -29.13
N LYS A 263 -3.27 22.82 -29.77
CA LYS A 263 -4.68 23.25 -29.58
C LYS A 263 -5.30 22.92 -28.20
N ALA A 264 -6.06 21.83 -28.12
CA ALA A 264 -6.85 21.41 -26.96
C ALA A 264 -5.98 21.00 -25.77
N ASP A 265 -4.86 20.32 -26.02
CA ASP A 265 -3.91 19.93 -24.97
C ASP A 265 -3.31 21.18 -24.30
N THR A 266 -2.94 22.18 -25.10
CA THR A 266 -2.47 23.48 -24.59
C THR A 266 -3.58 24.22 -23.82
N ALA A 267 -4.82 24.20 -24.30
CA ALA A 267 -5.94 24.82 -23.59
C ALA A 267 -6.21 24.15 -22.24
N PHE A 268 -6.13 22.82 -22.18
CA PHE A 268 -6.29 22.05 -20.96
C PHE A 268 -5.19 22.37 -19.94
N VAL A 269 -3.92 22.37 -20.38
CA VAL A 269 -2.79 22.76 -19.52
C VAL A 269 -2.95 24.19 -18.99
N ARG A 270 -3.36 25.16 -19.83
CA ARG A 270 -3.62 26.53 -19.38
C ARG A 270 -4.76 26.61 -18.37
N ALA A 271 -5.77 25.76 -18.48
CA ALA A 271 -6.87 25.72 -17.52
C ALA A 271 -6.45 25.10 -16.18
N LEU A 272 -5.65 24.04 -16.20
CA LEU A 272 -5.04 23.48 -15.00
C LEU A 272 -4.17 24.53 -14.30
N ASP A 273 -3.34 25.25 -15.06
CA ASP A 273 -2.48 26.32 -14.56
C ASP A 273 -3.29 27.48 -13.96
N ALA A 274 -4.23 28.04 -14.73
CA ALA A 274 -5.09 29.14 -14.29
C ALA A 274 -6.04 28.78 -13.13
N SER A 275 -6.33 27.49 -12.92
CA SER A 275 -7.08 27.06 -11.75
C SER A 275 -6.31 27.30 -10.45
N GLY A 276 -4.97 27.19 -10.49
CA GLY A 276 -4.06 27.24 -9.34
C GLY A 276 -4.13 26.02 -8.42
N CYS A 277 -4.94 25.02 -8.74
CA CYS A 277 -5.25 23.90 -7.84
C CYS A 277 -4.54 22.60 -8.21
N TYR A 278 -3.92 22.52 -9.39
CA TYR A 278 -3.35 21.29 -9.92
C TYR A 278 -1.85 21.42 -10.15
N ASP A 279 -1.16 20.30 -10.01
CA ASP A 279 0.11 20.06 -10.68
C ASP A 279 -0.13 19.23 -11.92
N TYR A 280 0.78 19.35 -12.88
CA TYR A 280 0.76 18.55 -14.10
C TYR A 280 2.18 18.34 -14.62
N VAL A 281 2.38 17.20 -15.27
CA VAL A 281 3.64 16.77 -15.87
C VAL A 281 3.35 16.05 -17.19
N LEU A 282 4.27 16.10 -18.13
CA LEU A 282 4.27 15.15 -19.24
C LEU A 282 4.78 13.82 -18.71
N ALA A 283 4.09 12.73 -19.04
CA ALA A 283 4.41 11.37 -18.60
C ALA A 283 4.62 10.45 -19.80
N GLU A 284 5.68 9.63 -19.77
CA GLU A 284 5.85 8.52 -20.70
C GLU A 284 5.26 7.28 -20.04
N ALA A 285 4.25 6.67 -20.66
CA ALA A 285 3.53 5.55 -20.05
C ALA A 285 3.36 4.35 -20.99
N SER A 286 3.10 3.17 -20.40
CA SER A 286 2.83 1.95 -21.17
C SER A 286 1.47 2.00 -21.86
N SER A 287 1.30 1.31 -22.99
CA SER A 287 0.04 1.29 -23.75
C SER A 287 -1.03 0.34 -23.18
N HIS A 288 -0.88 -0.12 -21.93
CA HIS A 288 -1.83 -1.04 -21.31
C HIS A 288 -3.12 -0.33 -20.84
N ALA A 289 -4.16 -1.10 -20.51
CA ALA A 289 -5.40 -0.56 -19.95
C ALA A 289 -5.18 0.25 -18.65
N TYR A 290 -4.10 -0.05 -17.95
CA TYR A 290 -3.57 0.70 -16.83
C TYR A 290 -2.13 1.12 -17.18
N PRO A 291 -1.95 2.27 -17.85
CA PRO A 291 -0.63 2.78 -18.19
C PRO A 291 0.20 2.91 -16.93
N TYR A 292 1.40 2.35 -17.01
CA TYR A 292 2.43 2.53 -16.00
C TYR A 292 3.31 3.70 -16.44
N VAL A 293 3.46 4.71 -15.58
CA VAL A 293 4.30 5.88 -15.85
C VAL A 293 5.76 5.53 -15.61
N PHE A 294 6.58 5.57 -16.66
CA PHE A 294 8.02 5.28 -16.59
C PHE A 294 8.85 6.52 -16.23
N SER A 295 8.46 7.67 -16.77
CA SER A 295 9.17 8.93 -16.59
C SER A 295 8.22 10.10 -16.65
N VAL A 296 8.57 11.17 -15.94
CA VAL A 296 7.80 12.42 -15.90
C VAL A 296 8.69 13.62 -16.17
N ILE A 297 8.14 14.65 -16.82
CA ILE A 297 8.77 15.94 -17.10
C ILE A 297 7.82 17.03 -16.58
N ALA A 298 8.28 17.82 -15.61
CA ALA A 298 7.53 18.96 -15.10
C ALA A 298 7.72 20.20 -16.01
N PRO A 299 6.75 21.12 -16.05
CA PRO A 299 6.91 22.42 -16.71
C PRO A 299 8.06 23.23 -16.08
N ASP A 300 8.74 24.04 -16.89
CA ASP A 300 9.78 24.94 -16.41
C ASP A 300 9.22 25.89 -15.33
N GLY A 301 9.88 25.92 -14.16
CA GLY A 301 9.48 26.77 -13.03
C GLY A 301 8.31 26.24 -12.19
N ALA A 302 7.81 25.03 -12.45
CA ALA A 302 6.77 24.42 -11.63
C ALA A 302 7.28 24.10 -10.21
N ASP A 303 6.54 24.54 -9.18
CA ASP A 303 6.82 24.24 -7.78
C ASP A 303 6.30 22.84 -7.38
N ILE A 304 6.90 21.79 -7.97
CA ILE A 304 6.61 20.38 -7.67
C ILE A 304 7.82 19.78 -6.95
N PRO A 305 7.69 19.36 -5.67
CA PRO A 305 8.79 18.75 -4.94
C PRO A 305 9.33 17.49 -5.63
N ALA A 306 10.66 17.31 -5.63
CA ALA A 306 11.32 16.19 -6.32
C ALA A 306 10.80 14.80 -5.87
N MET A 307 10.46 14.63 -4.60
CA MET A 307 9.86 13.39 -4.09
C MET A 307 8.48 13.11 -4.69
N VAL A 308 7.70 14.14 -5.01
CA VAL A 308 6.39 13.98 -5.67
C VAL A 308 6.59 13.55 -7.12
N LEU A 309 7.60 14.11 -7.81
CA LEU A 309 7.96 13.68 -9.17
C LEU A 309 8.45 12.22 -9.18
N ALA A 310 9.28 11.84 -8.21
CA ALA A 310 9.71 10.46 -8.04
C ALA A 310 8.51 9.52 -7.75
N GLY A 311 7.58 9.93 -6.90
CA GLY A 311 6.36 9.19 -6.62
C GLY A 311 5.39 9.08 -7.81
N ALA A 312 5.37 10.09 -8.68
CA ALA A 312 4.61 10.05 -9.93
C ALA A 312 5.19 9.05 -10.95
N THR A 313 6.50 8.76 -10.87
CA THR A 313 7.08 7.62 -11.59
C THR A 313 6.70 6.31 -10.90
N GLY A 314 6.23 5.34 -11.67
CA GLY A 314 5.73 4.08 -11.16
C GLY A 314 4.24 4.04 -10.83
N PHE A 315 3.55 5.16 -11.02
CA PHE A 315 2.12 5.27 -10.82
C PHE A 315 1.35 4.60 -11.97
N ALA A 316 0.33 3.80 -11.64
CA ALA A 316 -0.54 3.16 -12.61
C ALA A 316 -2.00 3.60 -12.39
N HIS A 317 -2.59 4.31 -13.35
CA HIS A 317 -3.95 4.84 -13.22
C HIS A 317 -4.77 4.70 -14.50
N THR A 318 -6.09 4.80 -14.37
CA THR A 318 -7.00 4.85 -15.51
C THR A 318 -6.82 6.14 -16.32
N VAL A 319 -6.85 6.00 -17.65
CA VAL A 319 -6.69 7.11 -18.60
C VAL A 319 -8.02 7.80 -18.85
N LEU A 320 -8.01 9.13 -18.88
CA LEU A 320 -9.06 9.99 -19.45
C LEU A 320 -8.97 9.94 -20.98
N GLY A 321 -10.10 9.58 -21.60
CA GLY A 321 -10.23 9.43 -23.05
C GLY A 321 -10.29 7.97 -23.52
N LYS A 322 -10.96 7.73 -24.65
CA LYS A 322 -11.06 6.37 -25.23
C LYS A 322 -9.67 5.90 -25.70
N PRO A 323 -9.26 4.66 -25.43
CA PRO A 323 -8.02 4.12 -25.98
C PRO A 323 -8.12 4.10 -27.51
N ASN A 324 -7.24 4.83 -28.18
CA ASN A 324 -7.08 4.74 -29.63
C ASN A 324 -6.61 3.30 -29.94
N PRO A 325 -7.24 2.57 -30.89
CA PRO A 325 -6.98 1.15 -31.15
C PRO A 325 -5.61 0.86 -31.80
N HIS A 326 -4.66 1.79 -31.71
CA HIS A 326 -3.31 1.65 -32.26
C HIS A 326 -2.51 0.53 -31.55
N PRO A 327 -1.51 -0.05 -32.25
CA PRO A 327 -0.84 -1.28 -31.84
C PRO A 327 -0.16 -1.19 -30.47
N GLN A 328 -0.31 -2.27 -29.69
CA GLN A 328 -0.09 -2.40 -28.25
C GLN A 328 1.39 -2.33 -27.77
N HIS A 329 2.30 -1.71 -28.53
CA HIS A 329 3.74 -1.78 -28.22
C HIS A 329 4.49 -0.44 -28.26
N ARG A 330 3.81 0.70 -28.40
CA ARG A 330 4.47 2.00 -28.34
C ARG A 330 4.26 2.65 -26.98
N LYS A 331 5.34 3.20 -26.43
CA LYS A 331 5.26 4.13 -25.32
C LYS A 331 4.43 5.34 -25.73
N LEU A 332 3.53 5.77 -24.86
CA LEU A 332 2.62 6.87 -25.13
C LEU A 332 3.01 8.07 -24.27
N SER A 333 3.10 9.24 -24.90
CA SER A 333 3.16 10.51 -24.19
C SER A 333 1.77 10.88 -23.70
N MET A 334 1.65 11.11 -22.40
CA MET A 334 0.41 11.50 -21.72
C MET A 334 0.66 12.75 -20.88
N LEU A 335 -0.41 13.45 -20.51
CA LEU A 335 -0.37 14.48 -19.49
C LEU A 335 -0.84 13.85 -18.18
N ALA A 336 0.04 13.74 -17.20
CA ALA A 336 -0.36 13.36 -15.84
C ALA A 336 -0.66 14.63 -15.04
N PHE A 337 -1.77 14.67 -14.30
CA PHE A 337 -2.16 15.83 -13.52
C PHE A 337 -2.95 15.43 -12.27
N TRP A 338 -2.75 16.16 -11.18
CA TRP A 338 -3.38 15.88 -9.89
C TRP A 338 -3.61 17.16 -9.10
N PRO A 339 -4.66 17.24 -8.28
CA PRO A 339 -4.81 18.31 -7.29
C PRO A 339 -3.57 18.40 -6.39
N ARG A 340 -3.12 19.61 -6.04
CA ARG A 340 -1.99 19.80 -5.12
C ARG A 340 -2.22 19.13 -3.77
N SER A 341 -3.48 19.04 -3.33
CA SER A 341 -3.90 18.30 -2.14
C SER A 341 -3.68 16.78 -2.23
N TYR A 342 -3.22 16.24 -3.36
CA TYR A 342 -2.92 14.82 -3.56
C TYR A 342 -1.41 14.53 -3.62
N ARG A 343 -0.53 15.54 -3.52
CA ARG A 343 0.94 15.36 -3.55
C ARG A 343 1.43 14.31 -2.54
N LEU A 344 0.85 14.26 -1.33
CA LEU A 344 1.20 13.25 -0.32
C LEU A 344 0.90 11.82 -0.77
N ARG A 345 -0.19 11.62 -1.52
CA ARG A 345 -0.60 10.28 -1.98
C ARG A 345 0.36 9.69 -3.00
N LEU A 346 0.95 10.54 -3.84
CA LEU A 346 1.92 10.12 -4.85
C LEU A 346 3.21 9.56 -4.23
N LEU A 347 3.53 9.89 -2.98
CA LEU A 347 4.70 9.32 -2.31
C LEU A 347 4.53 7.84 -1.96
N GLY A 348 3.28 7.35 -1.88
CA GLY A 348 2.96 6.07 -1.26
C GLY A 348 3.02 6.15 0.27
N ILE A 349 2.33 5.23 0.96
CA ILE A 349 2.07 5.36 2.40
C ILE A 349 3.36 5.41 3.23
N LYS A 350 4.36 4.56 2.94
CA LYS A 350 5.61 4.50 3.70
C LYS A 350 6.38 5.83 3.66
N ALA A 351 6.56 6.40 2.46
CA ALA A 351 7.25 7.67 2.30
C ALA A 351 6.40 8.85 2.79
N ALA A 352 5.07 8.78 2.66
CA ALA A 352 4.15 9.77 3.21
C ALA A 352 4.25 9.87 4.74
N VAL A 353 4.27 8.73 5.46
CA VAL A 353 4.47 8.72 6.93
C VAL A 353 5.82 9.32 7.30
N ALA A 354 6.90 8.89 6.64
CA ALA A 354 8.24 9.42 6.89
C ALA A 354 8.33 10.94 6.64
N HIS A 355 7.70 11.43 5.58
CA HIS A 355 7.63 12.86 5.27
C HIS A 355 6.88 13.64 6.35
N VAL A 356 5.73 13.13 6.80
CA VAL A 356 4.95 13.77 7.86
C VAL A 356 5.71 13.79 9.19
N GLU A 357 6.44 12.73 9.54
CA GLU A 357 7.29 12.74 10.73
C GLU A 357 8.37 13.81 10.67
N ALA A 358 9.07 13.95 9.53
CA ALA A 358 10.07 15.01 9.33
C ALA A 358 9.44 16.41 9.48
N VAL A 359 8.23 16.61 8.93
CA VAL A 359 7.45 17.86 9.11
C VAL A 359 7.11 18.10 10.59
N MET A 360 6.75 17.05 11.32
CA MET A 360 6.41 17.14 12.75
C MET A 360 7.63 17.44 13.62
N GLN A 361 8.78 16.86 13.30
CA GLN A 361 10.06 17.06 14.00
C GLN A 361 10.66 18.45 13.74
N GLY A 362 10.17 19.17 12.74
CA GLY A 362 10.66 20.51 12.41
C GLY A 362 12.01 20.48 11.73
N ASP A 363 12.33 19.39 11.02
CA ASP A 363 13.49 19.32 10.15
C ASP A 363 13.47 20.50 9.17
N ALA A 364 14.65 20.95 8.72
CA ALA A 364 14.79 22.19 7.96
C ALA A 364 14.12 22.09 6.58
N GLU A 365 12.87 22.54 6.53
CA GLU A 365 12.00 22.78 5.36
C GLU A 365 11.47 21.58 4.56
N PRO A 366 10.90 20.54 5.19
CA PRO A 366 10.03 19.63 4.46
C PRO A 366 8.80 20.40 4.00
N SER A 367 8.67 20.54 2.67
CA SER A 367 7.50 21.10 2.00
C SER A 367 6.21 20.53 2.60
N LEU A 368 5.20 21.37 2.88
CA LEU A 368 3.88 20.88 3.27
C LEU A 368 3.12 20.25 2.08
N LEU A 369 3.77 19.94 0.96
CA LEU A 369 3.20 19.24 -0.18
C LEU A 369 1.85 19.84 -0.63
N GLY A 370 1.77 21.17 -0.67
CA GLY A 370 0.55 21.88 -1.09
C GLY A 370 -0.54 22.05 -0.01
N TYR A 371 -0.37 21.48 1.19
CA TYR A 371 -1.27 21.74 2.32
C TYR A 371 -0.91 23.06 3.01
N SER A 372 -1.93 23.79 3.50
CA SER A 372 -1.72 25.10 4.13
C SER A 372 -1.24 25.01 5.58
N THR A 373 -1.43 23.87 6.24
CA THR A 373 -1.04 23.65 7.64
C THR A 373 -0.54 22.22 7.86
N LYS A 374 0.27 22.01 8.91
CA LYS A 374 0.66 20.66 9.36
C LYS A 374 -0.57 19.80 9.67
N MET A 375 -1.61 20.40 10.24
CA MET A 375 -2.85 19.70 10.58
C MET A 375 -3.52 19.11 9.33
N GLN A 376 -3.66 19.90 8.26
CA GLN A 376 -4.24 19.41 7.00
C GLN A 376 -3.40 18.31 6.33
N LEU A 377 -2.07 18.40 6.45
CA LEU A 377 -1.16 17.36 5.96
C LEU A 377 -1.37 16.04 6.71
N VAL A 378 -1.47 16.07 8.04
CA VAL A 378 -1.73 14.86 8.83
C VAL A 378 -3.15 14.35 8.64
N GLU A 379 -4.14 15.23 8.55
CA GLU A 379 -5.50 14.84 8.19
C GLU A 379 -5.53 14.08 6.86
N ALA A 380 -4.81 14.58 5.85
CA ALA A 380 -4.68 13.90 4.57
C ALA A 380 -3.98 12.53 4.69
N LEU A 381 -2.94 12.41 5.53
CA LEU A 381 -2.27 11.13 5.84
C LEU A 381 -3.24 10.14 6.49
N VAL A 382 -4.00 10.59 7.49
CA VAL A 382 -4.99 9.77 8.19
C VAL A 382 -6.01 9.24 7.18
N TYR A 383 -6.59 10.10 6.33
CA TYR A 383 -7.53 9.65 5.29
C TYR A 383 -6.89 8.73 4.25
N MET A 384 -5.63 8.97 3.88
CA MET A 384 -4.89 8.11 2.95
C MET A 384 -4.72 6.68 3.49
N VAL A 385 -4.50 6.52 4.80
CA VAL A 385 -4.22 5.20 5.39
C VAL A 385 -5.46 4.32 5.48
N GLY A 386 -6.65 4.86 5.80
CA GLY A 386 -7.80 4.00 6.05
C GLY A 386 -8.97 4.09 5.06
N ALA A 387 -8.82 4.82 3.96
CA ALA A 387 -9.71 4.62 2.83
C ALA A 387 -9.38 3.27 2.18
N GLN A 388 -10.19 2.23 2.46
CA GLN A 388 -10.07 0.91 1.81
C GLN A 388 -10.15 0.97 0.27
N THR A 389 -10.70 2.07 -0.25
CA THR A 389 -10.76 2.40 -1.67
C THR A 389 -9.59 3.26 -2.16
N ASP A 390 -8.79 3.85 -1.26
CA ASP A 390 -7.60 4.62 -1.63
C ASP A 390 -6.55 3.64 -2.16
N SER A 391 -6.53 3.61 -3.47
CA SER A 391 -5.81 2.69 -4.31
C SER A 391 -4.33 3.07 -4.42
N GLY A 392 -3.89 4.15 -3.76
CA GLY A 392 -2.47 4.45 -3.59
C GLY A 392 -1.68 3.33 -2.90
N SER A 393 -2.36 2.47 -2.13
CA SER A 393 -1.78 1.20 -1.66
C SER A 393 -1.68 0.17 -2.81
N LYS A 394 -2.77 -0.05 -3.56
CA LYS A 394 -2.87 -1.05 -4.65
C LYS A 394 -2.01 -0.77 -5.88
N TYR A 395 -1.60 0.49 -6.10
CA TYR A 395 -0.95 0.93 -7.34
C TYR A 395 0.55 1.19 -7.24
N HIS A 396 1.17 1.03 -6.06
CA HIS A 396 2.62 0.99 -5.99
C HIS A 396 3.15 -0.40 -6.36
N TRP A 397 3.89 -0.45 -7.47
CA TRP A 397 4.66 -1.61 -7.88
C TRP A 397 5.96 -1.70 -7.06
N ASP A 398 6.25 -2.88 -6.52
CA ASP A 398 7.47 -3.20 -5.76
C ASP A 398 8.73 -3.38 -6.65
N GLY A 399 8.60 -3.20 -7.97
CA GLY A 399 9.67 -3.40 -8.93
C GLY A 399 9.75 -4.80 -9.53
N GLU A 400 9.03 -5.81 -9.01
CA GLU A 400 9.11 -7.21 -9.46
C GLU A 400 8.14 -7.59 -10.60
N ARG A 401 7.63 -6.60 -11.30
CA ARG A 401 6.79 -6.81 -12.49
C ARG A 401 5.40 -7.45 -12.29
N ARG A 402 4.86 -7.49 -11.06
CA ARG A 402 3.53 -8.09 -10.81
C ARG A 402 2.53 -7.06 -10.25
N PRO A 403 1.34 -6.92 -10.85
CA PRO A 403 0.28 -6.12 -10.26
C PRO A 403 -0.14 -6.73 -8.92
N VAL A 404 -0.02 -5.97 -7.83
CA VAL A 404 -0.48 -6.35 -6.48
C VAL A 404 -2.03 -6.34 -6.37
N ALA A 405 -2.72 -6.22 -7.51
CA ALA A 405 -4.12 -5.83 -7.64
C ALA A 405 -5.13 -6.75 -6.93
N GLU A 406 -4.77 -7.97 -6.53
CA GLU A 406 -5.67 -8.90 -5.85
C GLU A 406 -5.56 -8.90 -4.32
N ARG A 407 -4.54 -8.25 -3.73
CA ARG A 407 -4.37 -8.21 -2.27
C ARG A 407 -4.05 -6.80 -1.83
N ASN A 408 -4.87 -6.23 -0.94
CA ASN A 408 -4.52 -4.98 -0.23
C ASN A 408 -3.08 -5.14 0.30
N PRO A 409 -2.11 -4.27 -0.02
CA PRO A 409 -0.72 -4.45 0.41
C PRO A 409 -0.59 -4.51 1.93
N MET A 410 -1.47 -3.83 2.67
CA MET A 410 -1.58 -3.94 4.13
C MET A 410 -2.00 -5.34 4.60
N LEU A 411 -2.65 -6.12 3.73
CA LEU A 411 -3.08 -7.51 3.97
C LEU A 411 -2.16 -8.54 3.29
N SER A 412 -1.12 -8.11 2.58
CA SER A 412 -0.18 -9.02 1.91
C SER A 412 0.83 -9.57 2.90
N HIS A 413 1.20 -10.85 2.75
CA HIS A 413 2.23 -11.49 3.58
C HIS A 413 3.58 -10.75 3.53
N PHE A 414 3.87 -10.00 2.47
CA PHE A 414 5.07 -9.15 2.37
C PHE A 414 5.14 -8.05 3.42
N TRP A 415 4.01 -7.60 3.96
CA TRP A 415 3.99 -6.62 5.04
C TRP A 415 4.47 -7.21 6.38
N TYR A 416 4.27 -8.51 6.59
CA TYR A 416 4.77 -9.25 7.75
C TYR A 416 6.29 -9.49 7.66
N ASP A 417 6.81 -9.63 6.44
CA ASP A 417 8.23 -9.96 6.19
C ASP A 417 9.16 -8.75 6.21
N ASN A 418 8.64 -7.52 6.09
CA ASN A 418 9.40 -6.27 6.30
C ASN A 418 9.68 -5.98 7.80
N SER A 419 10.10 -7.01 8.53
CA SER A 419 10.55 -7.00 9.92
C SER A 419 11.69 -6.00 10.21
N THR A 420 12.34 -5.47 9.17
CA THR A 420 13.46 -4.52 9.23
C THR A 420 13.06 -3.12 9.70
N ASP A 421 11.82 -2.68 9.47
CA ASP A 421 11.41 -1.34 9.91
C ASP A 421 11.32 -1.31 11.44
N ALA A 422 12.00 -0.36 12.09
CA ALA A 422 12.15 -0.32 13.55
C ALA A 422 10.79 -0.25 14.30
N GLU A 423 9.80 0.44 13.73
CA GLU A 423 8.49 0.68 14.34
C GLU A 423 7.34 0.48 13.33
N PRO A 424 6.22 -0.17 13.72
CA PRO A 424 5.06 -0.36 12.84
C PRO A 424 4.46 0.98 12.40
N MET A 425 3.93 1.02 11.18
CA MET A 425 3.29 2.21 10.64
C MET A 425 2.14 2.73 11.52
N THR A 426 1.31 1.85 12.06
CA THR A 426 0.21 2.22 12.97
C THR A 426 0.74 2.88 14.25
N ALA A 427 1.87 2.41 14.80
CA ALA A 427 2.51 3.02 15.96
C ALA A 427 3.06 4.42 15.63
N ARG A 428 3.70 4.57 14.46
CA ARG A 428 4.18 5.86 13.93
C ARG A 428 3.03 6.87 13.74
N LEU A 429 1.91 6.44 13.18
CA LEU A 429 0.70 7.27 13.03
C LEU A 429 0.12 7.69 14.38
N LEU A 430 0.03 6.77 15.34
CA LEU A 430 -0.39 7.11 16.70
C LEU A 430 0.57 8.12 17.35
N GLN A 431 1.88 7.99 17.12
CA GLN A 431 2.87 8.96 17.60
C GLN A 431 2.67 10.34 16.95
N ILE A 432 2.46 10.42 15.63
CA ILE A 432 2.14 11.68 14.94
C ILE A 432 0.89 12.34 15.54
N LEU A 433 -0.16 11.55 15.80
CA LEU A 433 -1.42 12.04 16.37
C LEU A 433 -1.25 12.51 17.83
N LEU A 434 -0.40 11.83 18.61
CA LEU A 434 0.01 12.26 19.94
C LEU A 434 0.76 13.59 19.91
N ASP A 435 1.71 13.73 18.98
CA ASP A 435 2.54 14.93 18.83
C ASP A 435 1.72 16.14 18.38
N LEU A 436 0.72 15.93 17.52
CA LEU A 436 -0.25 16.97 17.17
C LEU A 436 -1.19 17.35 18.31
N ASN A 437 -1.41 16.45 19.27
CA ASN A 437 -2.34 16.62 20.36
C ASN A 437 -3.78 16.93 19.89
N ASP A 438 -4.23 16.32 18.79
CA ASP A 438 -5.58 16.50 18.21
C ASP A 438 -6.47 15.28 18.42
N PHE A 439 -7.41 15.39 19.36
CA PHE A 439 -8.38 14.34 19.68
C PHE A 439 -9.30 13.98 18.51
N ARG A 440 -9.68 14.95 17.65
CA ARG A 440 -10.64 14.69 16.55
C ARG A 440 -10.00 13.80 15.49
N LEU A 441 -8.75 14.07 15.10
CA LEU A 441 -8.05 13.22 14.14
C LEU A 441 -7.78 11.83 14.71
N LEU A 442 -7.47 11.74 16.01
CA LEU A 442 -7.34 10.45 16.69
C LEU A 442 -8.67 9.66 16.71
N ASP A 443 -9.80 10.31 17.02
CA ASP A 443 -11.12 9.66 16.95
C ASP A 443 -11.42 9.15 15.54
N VAL A 444 -11.13 9.93 14.49
CA VAL A 444 -11.28 9.52 13.09
C VAL A 444 -10.39 8.31 12.77
N PHE A 445 -9.13 8.34 13.18
CA PHE A 445 -8.17 7.25 12.96
C PHE A 445 -8.62 5.94 13.63
N LEU A 446 -8.95 5.98 14.91
CA LEU A 446 -9.44 4.80 15.65
C LEU A 446 -10.80 4.33 15.12
N THR A 447 -11.73 5.24 14.87
CA THR A 447 -13.09 4.92 14.44
C THR A 447 -13.12 4.33 13.04
N ARG A 448 -12.30 4.79 12.10
CA ARG A 448 -12.47 4.45 10.67
C ARG A 448 -11.34 3.62 10.07
N LEU A 449 -10.11 3.71 10.60
CA LEU A 449 -8.93 3.45 9.78
C LEU A 449 -8.01 2.37 10.35
N MET A 450 -7.98 2.18 11.67
CA MET A 450 -7.10 1.19 12.30
C MET A 450 -7.60 -0.24 12.01
N GLU A 451 -6.94 -0.96 11.11
CA GLU A 451 -7.23 -2.37 10.79
C GLU A 451 -6.65 -3.30 11.87
N ASN A 452 -7.21 -4.51 12.00
CA ASN A 452 -6.65 -5.51 12.93
C ASN A 452 -5.46 -6.21 12.25
N GLU A 453 -4.28 -5.64 12.43
CA GLU A 453 -3.02 -6.20 11.93
C GLU A 453 -2.41 -7.14 12.98
N VAL A 454 -1.99 -8.34 12.59
CA VAL A 454 -1.17 -9.22 13.45
C VAL A 454 0.30 -8.81 13.30
N HIS A 455 0.67 -7.61 13.75
CA HIS A 455 2.06 -7.19 13.59
C HIS A 455 2.96 -7.86 14.64
N PRO A 456 4.15 -8.42 14.30
CA PRO A 456 5.08 -8.99 15.29
C PRO A 456 5.57 -7.99 16.36
N LYS A 457 5.28 -6.69 16.18
CA LYS A 457 5.62 -5.59 17.07
C LYS A 457 4.36 -4.89 17.62
N MET A 458 3.31 -5.66 17.93
CA MET A 458 2.07 -5.14 18.50
C MET A 458 2.31 -4.34 19.79
N ASP A 459 3.29 -4.73 20.60
CA ASP A 459 3.75 -4.01 21.79
C ASP A 459 3.98 -2.51 21.53
N ARG A 460 4.55 -2.16 20.37
CA ARG A 460 4.81 -0.76 19.98
C ARG A 460 3.53 0.00 19.67
N ILE A 461 2.60 -0.61 18.95
CA ILE A 461 1.28 -0.01 18.65
C ILE A 461 0.55 0.26 19.95
N TRP A 462 0.56 -0.72 20.86
CA TRP A 462 -0.19 -0.65 22.11
C TRP A 462 0.40 0.32 23.12
N LEU A 463 1.71 0.46 23.17
CA LEU A 463 2.35 1.49 23.98
C LEU A 463 1.90 2.89 23.56
N LYS A 464 1.81 3.17 22.24
CA LYS A 464 1.34 4.46 21.72
C LYS A 464 -0.17 4.64 21.94
N PHE A 465 -0.97 3.60 21.74
CA PHE A 465 -2.40 3.65 22.04
C PHE A 465 -2.66 3.96 23.52
N HIS A 466 -1.93 3.32 24.44
CA HIS A 466 -2.04 3.62 25.86
C HIS A 466 -1.62 5.06 26.17
N ALA A 467 -0.56 5.58 25.53
CA ALA A 467 -0.20 6.99 25.65
C ALA A 467 -1.35 7.90 25.19
N CYS A 468 -2.10 7.54 24.14
CA CYS A 468 -3.31 8.27 23.73
C CYS A 468 -4.38 8.25 24.82
N VAL A 469 -4.64 7.09 25.42
CA VAL A 469 -5.62 6.94 26.52
C VAL A 469 -5.21 7.76 27.74
N ALA A 470 -3.93 7.71 28.12
CA ALA A 470 -3.40 8.50 29.23
C ALA A 470 -3.47 10.01 28.96
N ARG A 471 -3.25 10.43 27.70
CA ARG A 471 -3.23 11.84 27.30
C ARG A 471 -4.63 12.45 27.19
N PHE A 472 -5.57 11.76 26.55
CA PHE A 472 -6.90 12.29 26.23
C PHE A 472 -8.00 11.78 27.17
N GLY A 473 -7.70 10.79 28.00
CA GLY A 473 -8.67 10.11 28.86
C GLY A 473 -9.44 9.02 28.11
N TYR A 474 -9.67 7.89 28.78
CA TYR A 474 -10.45 6.79 28.21
C TYR A 474 -11.86 7.22 27.85
N ASP A 475 -12.52 8.04 28.67
CA ASP A 475 -13.90 8.45 28.47
C ASP A 475 -14.14 9.21 27.17
N ALA A 476 -13.19 10.07 26.80
CA ALA A 476 -13.24 10.78 25.53
C ALA A 476 -13.07 9.81 24.36
N LEU A 477 -12.14 8.87 24.46
CA LEU A 477 -11.82 7.91 23.40
C LEU A 477 -12.76 6.70 23.34
N ALA A 478 -13.55 6.44 24.38
CA ALA A 478 -14.38 5.24 24.51
C ALA A 478 -15.26 4.99 23.28
N PRO A 479 -15.98 5.99 22.70
CA PRO A 479 -16.74 5.76 21.47
C PRO A 479 -15.90 5.29 20.28
N ALA A 480 -14.69 5.84 20.11
CA ALA A 480 -13.75 5.44 19.07
C ALA A 480 -13.22 4.03 19.30
N VAL A 481 -12.81 3.73 20.54
CA VAL A 481 -12.32 2.41 20.97
C VAL A 481 -13.42 1.36 20.79
N HIS A 482 -14.65 1.66 21.16
CA HIS A 482 -15.79 0.76 20.98
C HIS A 482 -16.07 0.45 19.51
N ARG A 483 -16.00 1.47 18.63
CA ARG A 483 -16.15 1.28 17.18
C ARG A 483 -14.99 0.48 16.58
N LEU A 484 -13.77 0.73 17.06
CA LEU A 484 -12.59 -0.05 16.71
C LEU A 484 -12.75 -1.52 17.08
N LEU A 485 -13.07 -1.80 18.35
CA LEU A 485 -13.27 -3.17 18.86
C LEU A 485 -14.39 -3.89 18.12
N LYS A 486 -15.53 -3.21 17.89
CA LYS A 486 -16.62 -3.73 17.06
C LYS A 486 -16.15 -4.08 15.65
N ARG A 487 -15.44 -3.17 14.97
CA ARG A 487 -14.90 -3.43 13.63
C ARG A 487 -13.98 -4.65 13.66
N TRP A 488 -13.09 -4.71 14.63
CA TRP A 488 -12.15 -5.81 14.79
C TRP A 488 -12.91 -7.12 15.01
N ALA A 489 -13.88 -7.19 15.90
CA ALA A 489 -14.71 -8.39 16.08
C ALA A 489 -15.35 -8.87 14.77
N THR A 490 -15.79 -7.95 13.90
CA THR A 490 -16.45 -8.29 12.63
C THR A 490 -15.51 -8.55 11.44
N SER A 491 -14.25 -8.11 11.50
CA SER A 491 -13.32 -8.13 10.34
C SER A 491 -12.02 -8.88 10.58
N SER A 492 -11.76 -9.30 11.82
CA SER A 492 -10.53 -10.02 12.17
C SER A 492 -10.44 -11.35 11.45
N ARG A 493 -9.29 -11.60 10.83
CA ARG A 493 -8.91 -12.96 10.45
C ARG A 493 -8.69 -13.80 11.72
N THR A 494 -8.83 -15.11 11.61
CA THR A 494 -8.62 -16.06 12.72
C THR A 494 -7.27 -15.87 13.43
N ALA A 495 -6.21 -15.59 12.68
CA ALA A 495 -4.87 -15.31 13.24
C ALA A 495 -4.80 -14.02 14.09
N ALA A 496 -5.70 -13.06 13.90
CA ALA A 496 -5.73 -11.76 14.59
C ALA A 496 -6.75 -11.70 15.73
N ALA A 497 -7.54 -12.76 15.92
CA ALA A 497 -8.70 -12.76 16.78
C ALA A 497 -8.40 -12.45 18.25
N HIS A 498 -7.22 -12.83 18.73
CA HIS A 498 -6.82 -12.63 20.13
C HIS A 498 -6.41 -11.21 20.46
N VAL A 499 -5.98 -10.42 19.47
CA VAL A 499 -5.40 -9.09 19.67
C VAL A 499 -6.32 -8.16 20.47
N PRO A 500 -7.63 -8.04 20.17
CA PRO A 500 -8.51 -7.14 20.91
C PRO A 500 -8.69 -7.56 22.37
N PHE A 501 -8.74 -8.86 22.64
CA PHE A 501 -8.85 -9.40 24.00
C PHE A 501 -7.55 -9.24 24.78
N TRP A 502 -6.41 -9.42 24.12
CA TRP A 502 -5.10 -9.20 24.73
C TRP A 502 -4.88 -7.73 25.13
N LEU A 503 -5.33 -6.79 24.30
CA LEU A 503 -5.37 -5.37 24.65
C LEU A 503 -6.21 -5.13 25.92
N LEU A 504 -7.44 -5.65 25.96
CA LEU A 504 -8.32 -5.47 27.12
C LEU A 504 -7.72 -6.10 28.38
N ALA A 505 -7.13 -7.30 28.28
CA ALA A 505 -6.48 -7.97 29.41
C ALA A 505 -5.26 -7.17 29.93
N SER A 506 -4.54 -6.50 29.02
CA SER A 506 -3.42 -5.62 29.38
C SER A 506 -3.90 -4.34 30.07
N LEU A 507 -4.95 -3.70 29.54
CA LEU A 507 -5.58 -2.54 30.18
C LEU A 507 -6.20 -2.90 31.55
N ALA A 508 -6.65 -4.14 31.73
CA ALA A 508 -7.12 -4.67 33.01
C ALA A 508 -5.98 -4.97 34.00
N GLY A 509 -4.73 -5.01 33.55
CA GLY A 509 -3.58 -5.40 34.37
C GLY A 509 -3.56 -6.88 34.74
N VAL A 510 -4.23 -7.74 33.96
CA VAL A 510 -4.31 -9.19 34.21
C VAL A 510 -3.62 -10.04 33.13
N ALA A 511 -3.18 -9.43 32.03
CA ALA A 511 -2.37 -10.12 31.03
C ALA A 511 -1.03 -10.56 31.64
N ALA A 512 -0.64 -11.81 31.37
CA ALA A 512 0.66 -12.34 31.79
C ALA A 512 1.83 -11.60 31.10
N ASP A 513 1.63 -11.24 29.83
CA ASP A 513 2.57 -10.51 28.99
C ASP A 513 1.86 -9.23 28.51
N PRO A 514 1.76 -8.20 29.35
CA PRO A 514 0.97 -7.01 29.03
C PRO A 514 1.62 -6.20 27.90
N VAL A 515 0.84 -5.81 26.90
CA VAL A 515 1.31 -4.97 25.76
C VAL A 515 1.29 -3.48 26.08
N CYS A 516 0.61 -3.10 27.15
CA CYS A 516 0.56 -1.74 27.66
C CYS A 516 0.33 -1.76 29.18
N ALA A 517 0.54 -0.62 29.82
CA ALA A 517 0.24 -0.48 31.24
C ALA A 517 -1.27 -0.62 31.51
N ALA A 518 -1.59 -0.97 32.75
CA ALA A 518 -2.98 -1.05 33.20
C ALA A 518 -3.64 0.34 33.18
N LEU A 519 -4.94 0.37 32.89
CA LEU A 519 -5.71 1.59 32.83
C LEU A 519 -5.87 2.20 34.24
N GLU A 520 -5.18 3.31 34.48
CA GLU A 520 -5.29 4.10 35.72
C GLU A 520 -6.56 4.96 35.72
N HIS A 521 -7.73 4.33 35.84
CA HIS A 521 -9.03 5.00 35.90
C HIS A 521 -9.89 4.50 37.07
N PRO A 522 -10.57 5.36 37.84
CA PRO A 522 -11.42 4.93 38.97
C PRO A 522 -12.50 3.92 38.57
N GLU A 523 -13.00 4.01 37.34
CA GLU A 523 -14.00 3.12 36.77
C GLU A 523 -13.40 2.16 35.72
N ALA A 524 -12.09 1.89 35.75
CA ALA A 524 -11.41 1.07 34.73
C ALA A 524 -12.14 -0.25 34.48
N ARG A 525 -12.60 -0.91 35.56
CA ARG A 525 -13.36 -2.16 35.49
C ARG A 525 -14.63 -2.05 34.65
N ASP A 526 -15.46 -1.03 34.90
CA ASP A 526 -16.74 -0.85 34.20
C ASP A 526 -16.51 -0.51 32.71
N ARG A 527 -15.44 0.23 32.42
CA ARG A 527 -15.02 0.56 31.06
C ARG A 527 -14.53 -0.67 30.30
N ILE A 528 -13.70 -1.50 30.94
CA ILE A 528 -13.24 -2.78 30.40
C ILE A 528 -14.43 -3.74 30.22
N GLN A 529 -15.37 -3.77 31.15
CA GLN A 529 -16.58 -4.58 31.03
C GLN A 529 -17.42 -4.17 29.82
N CYS A 530 -17.59 -2.87 29.59
CA CYS A 530 -18.30 -2.35 28.43
C CYS A 530 -17.59 -2.73 27.11
N ALA A 531 -16.27 -2.54 27.05
CA ALA A 531 -15.47 -2.92 25.90
C ALA A 531 -15.48 -4.44 25.62
N TYR A 532 -15.41 -5.26 26.68
CA TYR A 532 -15.51 -6.72 26.59
C TYR A 532 -16.87 -7.15 26.02
N ARG A 533 -17.97 -6.56 26.49
CA ARG A 533 -19.32 -6.83 25.94
C ARG A 533 -19.42 -6.46 24.46
N ILE A 534 -18.84 -5.33 24.05
CA ILE A 534 -18.86 -4.94 22.63
C ILE A 534 -18.14 -5.95 21.75
N LEU A 535 -16.98 -6.44 22.19
CA LEU A 535 -16.30 -7.54 21.50
C LEU A 535 -17.23 -8.75 21.46
N TRP A 536 -17.70 -9.20 22.63
CA TRP A 536 -18.56 -10.38 22.77
C TRP A 536 -19.79 -10.35 21.85
N ASP A 537 -20.53 -9.24 21.85
CA ASP A 537 -21.79 -9.09 21.11
C ASP A 537 -21.60 -9.08 19.58
N HIS A 538 -20.41 -8.71 19.10
CA HIS A 538 -20.11 -8.59 17.68
C HIS A 538 -19.19 -9.70 17.16
N TRP A 539 -18.73 -10.59 18.04
CA TRP A 539 -17.83 -11.67 17.69
C TRP A 539 -18.62 -12.96 17.46
N ASP A 540 -18.46 -13.55 16.27
CA ASP A 540 -18.95 -14.90 16.00
C ASP A 540 -17.92 -15.92 16.47
N VAL A 541 -17.86 -16.10 17.80
CA VAL A 541 -16.94 -17.06 18.44
C VAL A 541 -17.08 -18.45 17.81
N PRO A 542 -18.29 -18.98 17.54
CA PRO A 542 -18.45 -20.24 16.84
C PRO A 542 -17.79 -20.30 15.46
N SER A 543 -17.79 -19.25 14.64
CA SER A 543 -17.17 -19.33 13.30
C SER A 543 -15.65 -19.39 13.32
N LEU A 544 -15.00 -18.70 14.26
CA LEU A 544 -13.55 -18.79 14.46
C LEU A 544 -13.08 -20.22 14.71
N PHE A 545 -13.90 -20.99 15.41
CA PHE A 545 -13.64 -22.39 15.69
C PHE A 545 -14.14 -23.26 14.54
N ARG A 546 -15.30 -22.96 13.93
CA ARG A 546 -15.89 -23.82 12.89
C ARG A 546 -15.16 -23.83 11.57
N GLU A 547 -14.45 -22.78 11.16
CA GLU A 547 -13.71 -22.76 9.89
C GLU A 547 -12.78 -23.98 9.84
N PRO A 548 -13.18 -25.06 9.13
CA PRO A 548 -12.31 -26.19 8.94
C PRO A 548 -11.22 -25.64 8.06
N GLU A 549 -9.97 -25.84 8.44
CA GLU A 549 -8.87 -25.63 7.53
C GLU A 549 -9.15 -26.47 6.27
N THR A 550 -9.75 -25.87 5.24
CA THR A 550 -9.80 -26.39 3.87
C THR A 550 -8.42 -26.29 3.22
N ILE A 551 -7.38 -26.38 4.06
CA ILE A 551 -5.97 -26.31 3.74
C ILE A 551 -5.56 -27.75 3.52
N GLY A 552 -5.43 -28.11 2.25
CA GLY A 552 -4.74 -29.33 1.86
C GLY A 552 -3.37 -29.36 2.54
N ARG A 553 -3.13 -30.42 3.33
CA ARG A 553 -1.83 -30.91 3.82
C ARG A 553 -0.67 -29.88 3.79
N PHE A 554 -0.35 -29.37 4.98
CA PHE A 554 0.94 -28.75 5.37
C PHE A 554 1.15 -27.26 5.03
N ASP A 555 0.27 -26.36 5.47
CA ASP A 555 0.58 -24.92 5.46
C ASP A 555 0.87 -24.41 6.88
N VAL A 556 1.98 -23.65 7.03
CA VAL A 556 2.48 -23.08 8.31
C VAL A 556 1.44 -22.17 8.98
N THR A 557 0.49 -21.69 8.18
CA THR A 557 -0.66 -20.86 8.58
C THR A 557 -1.58 -21.52 9.62
N CYS A 558 -1.63 -22.87 9.70
CA CYS A 558 -2.42 -23.60 10.71
C CYS A 558 -1.93 -23.38 12.15
N SER A 559 -0.62 -23.20 12.33
CA SER A 559 -0.01 -23.01 13.66
C SER A 559 -0.34 -21.65 14.28
N LEU A 560 -0.23 -20.57 13.48
CA LEU A 560 -0.54 -19.21 13.92
C LEU A 560 -2.02 -19.01 14.25
N ALA A 561 -2.92 -19.65 13.48
CA ALA A 561 -4.35 -19.61 13.76
C ALA A 561 -4.68 -20.36 15.07
N THR A 562 -4.01 -21.49 15.31
CA THR A 562 -4.13 -22.23 16.57
C THR A 562 -3.64 -21.36 17.73
N ASP A 563 -2.41 -20.86 17.71
CA ASP A 563 -1.85 -20.00 18.78
C ASP A 563 -2.71 -18.76 19.03
N ALA A 564 -3.22 -18.13 17.97
CA ALA A 564 -4.16 -17.04 18.09
C ALA A 564 -5.44 -17.46 18.84
N ARG A 565 -6.02 -18.63 18.54
CA ARG A 565 -7.14 -19.15 19.33
C ARG A 565 -6.76 -19.38 20.80
N LEU A 566 -5.54 -19.82 21.09
CA LEU A 566 -5.08 -20.05 22.47
C LEU A 566 -4.95 -18.74 23.25
N HIS A 567 -4.30 -17.75 22.66
CA HIS A 567 -4.17 -16.42 23.23
C HIS A 567 -5.54 -15.77 23.42
N LEU A 568 -6.48 -15.99 22.50
CA LEU A 568 -7.85 -15.52 22.63
C LEU A 568 -8.48 -16.09 23.90
N ILE A 569 -8.50 -17.43 24.05
CA ILE A 569 -9.11 -18.10 25.20
C ILE A 569 -8.44 -17.66 26.51
N LYS A 570 -7.10 -17.65 26.56
CA LYS A 570 -6.33 -17.18 27.72
C LYS A 570 -6.75 -15.78 28.15
N ASN A 571 -6.79 -14.82 27.22
CA ASN A 571 -7.12 -13.43 27.56
C ASN A 571 -8.60 -13.27 27.93
N CYS A 572 -9.52 -14.02 27.30
CA CYS A 572 -10.94 -14.03 27.70
C CYS A 572 -11.12 -14.53 29.14
N LEU A 573 -10.50 -15.65 29.51
CA LEU A 573 -10.62 -16.20 30.86
C LEU A 573 -10.04 -15.26 31.92
N LEU A 574 -8.90 -14.61 31.64
CA LEU A 574 -8.32 -13.60 32.52
C LEU A 574 -9.24 -12.39 32.69
N LEU A 575 -9.90 -11.96 31.61
CA LEU A 575 -10.89 -10.88 31.65
C LEU A 575 -12.14 -11.29 32.42
N GLU A 576 -12.66 -12.50 32.23
CA GLU A 576 -13.81 -13.01 32.99
C GLU A 576 -13.50 -13.09 34.48
N ASP A 577 -12.33 -13.60 34.87
CA ASP A 577 -11.87 -13.62 36.27
C ASP A 577 -11.72 -12.19 36.82
N TYR A 578 -11.12 -11.26 36.08
CA TYR A 578 -11.03 -9.84 36.46
C TYR A 578 -12.42 -9.21 36.68
N LEU A 579 -13.35 -9.47 35.76
CA LEU A 579 -14.71 -8.93 35.77
C LEU A 579 -15.61 -9.58 36.82
N THR A 580 -15.31 -10.80 37.27
CA THR A 580 -16.06 -11.51 38.33
C THR A 580 -15.50 -11.28 39.73
N ARG A 581 -14.18 -11.05 39.89
CA ARG A 581 -13.55 -10.72 41.19
C ARG A 581 -13.92 -9.31 41.65
N ARG A 582 -15.15 -9.08 42.11
CA ARG A 582 -15.54 -7.78 42.67
C ARG A 582 -14.83 -7.58 44.00
N ALA A 583 -14.35 -6.35 44.23
CA ALA A 583 -14.17 -5.91 45.61
C ALA A 583 -15.56 -5.94 46.25
N PRO A 584 -15.76 -6.61 47.40
CA PRO A 584 -17.07 -6.79 47.98
C PRO A 584 -17.72 -5.42 48.12
N SER A 585 -18.80 -5.18 47.38
CA SER A 585 -19.49 -3.91 47.50
C SER A 585 -20.03 -3.77 48.93
N PRO A 586 -20.21 -2.55 49.47
CA PRO A 586 -20.85 -2.36 50.78
C PRO A 586 -22.24 -3.03 50.86
N LEU A 587 -22.89 -3.23 49.70
CA LEU A 587 -24.13 -3.99 49.55
C LEU A 587 -23.90 -5.50 49.64
N GLU A 588 -22.82 -6.04 49.08
CA GLU A 588 -22.45 -7.45 49.16
C GLU A 588 -22.06 -7.88 50.57
N THR A 589 -21.53 -6.96 51.40
CA THR A 589 -21.36 -7.22 52.84
C THR A 589 -22.68 -7.23 53.63
N CYS A 590 -23.76 -6.72 53.05
CA CYS A 590 -25.09 -6.63 53.67
C CYS A 590 -26.10 -7.65 53.12
N LEU A 591 -25.79 -8.32 52.01
CA LEU A 591 -26.66 -9.29 51.35
C LEU A 591 -26.19 -10.72 51.67
N PRO A 592 -27.12 -11.70 51.78
CA PRO A 592 -26.74 -13.10 51.91
C PRO A 592 -25.91 -13.58 50.73
N VAL A 593 -24.86 -14.37 50.98
CA VAL A 593 -23.96 -14.94 49.97
C VAL A 593 -24.70 -15.51 48.75
N PRO A 594 -25.80 -16.29 48.89
CA PRO A 594 -26.52 -16.81 47.72
C PRO A 594 -27.15 -15.75 46.81
N VAL A 595 -27.52 -14.58 47.36
CA VAL A 595 -28.09 -13.46 46.61
C VAL A 595 -26.97 -12.68 45.91
N VAL A 596 -25.82 -12.54 46.58
CA VAL A 596 -24.60 -11.98 45.97
C VAL A 596 -24.13 -12.85 44.81
N ASP A 597 -24.11 -14.17 45.00
CA ASP A 597 -23.75 -15.14 43.97
C ASP A 597 -24.71 -15.09 42.79
N ALA A 598 -26.03 -15.03 43.02
CA ALA A 598 -27.03 -14.90 41.95
C ALA A 598 -26.94 -13.56 41.19
N ILE A 599 -26.67 -12.45 41.89
CA ILE A 599 -26.45 -11.14 41.25
C ILE A 599 -25.16 -11.17 40.42
N ASN A 600 -24.08 -11.76 40.96
CA ASN A 600 -22.82 -11.91 40.25
C ASN A 600 -22.97 -12.83 39.04
N GLU A 601 -23.75 -13.90 39.13
CA GLU A 601 -24.07 -14.81 38.02
C GLU A 601 -24.89 -14.12 36.93
N CYS A 602 -25.82 -13.21 37.29
CA CYS A 602 -26.55 -12.39 36.31
C CYS A 602 -25.72 -11.25 35.68
N LEU A 603 -24.70 -10.74 36.40
CA LEU A 603 -23.87 -9.61 35.94
C LEU A 603 -22.58 -10.06 35.23
N ALA A 604 -22.11 -11.28 35.51
CA ALA A 604 -21.01 -11.91 34.82
C ALA A 604 -21.37 -12.06 33.33
N PRO A 605 -20.42 -11.80 32.41
CA PRO A 605 -20.61 -12.22 31.04
C PRO A 605 -20.88 -13.73 30.99
N ALA A 606 -21.73 -14.18 30.06
CA ALA A 606 -21.79 -15.61 29.75
C ALA A 606 -20.36 -16.08 29.46
N SER A 607 -19.92 -17.17 30.11
CA SER A 607 -18.52 -17.58 29.98
C SER A 607 -18.25 -17.94 28.53
N ILE A 608 -17.06 -17.58 28.04
CA ILE A 608 -16.60 -18.02 26.74
C ILE A 608 -16.72 -19.53 26.56
N LEU A 609 -16.55 -20.26 27.66
CA LEU A 609 -16.69 -21.71 27.73
C LEU A 609 -18.11 -22.19 27.40
N ASP A 610 -19.14 -21.45 27.81
CA ASP A 610 -20.55 -21.81 27.56
C ASP A 610 -20.95 -21.59 26.09
N SER A 611 -20.21 -20.74 25.37
CA SER A 611 -20.46 -20.40 23.97
C SER A 611 -19.64 -21.22 22.97
N MET A 612 -18.65 -21.98 23.44
CA MET A 612 -17.84 -22.86 22.59
C MET A 612 -18.66 -24.06 22.15
N PRO A 613 -18.61 -24.45 20.86
CA PRO A 613 -19.19 -25.72 20.43
C PRO A 613 -18.56 -26.89 21.20
N ASP A 614 -19.36 -27.91 21.54
CA ASP A 614 -18.91 -29.11 22.28
C ASP A 614 -17.69 -29.80 21.65
N ASP A 615 -17.50 -29.65 20.33
CA ASP A 615 -16.36 -30.21 19.61
C ASP A 615 -15.03 -29.43 19.85
N TYR A 616 -15.10 -28.17 20.27
CA TYR A 616 -13.98 -27.27 20.54
C TYR A 616 -13.66 -27.07 22.02
N ALA A 617 -14.48 -27.66 22.89
CA ALA A 617 -14.19 -27.91 24.30
C ALA A 617 -12.78 -28.52 24.53
N ALA A 618 -12.25 -29.26 23.55
CA ALA A 618 -10.87 -29.78 23.50
C ALA A 618 -9.77 -28.70 23.45
N MET A 619 -10.05 -27.47 23.04
CA MET A 619 -9.08 -26.35 23.00
C MET A 619 -8.95 -25.62 24.35
N THR A 620 -9.91 -25.77 25.25
CA THR A 620 -9.91 -25.17 26.60
C THR A 620 -8.73 -25.62 27.46
N TYR A 621 -8.23 -26.81 27.18
CA TYR A 621 -7.09 -27.44 27.83
C TYR A 621 -5.80 -26.66 27.65
N ILE A 622 -5.72 -25.93 26.55
CA ILE A 622 -4.54 -25.17 26.15
C ILE A 622 -4.46 -23.84 26.91
N ALA A 623 -5.59 -23.39 27.46
CA ALA A 623 -5.65 -22.25 28.37
C ALA A 623 -5.35 -22.65 29.83
N ALA A 624 -5.03 -23.90 30.15
CA ALA A 624 -4.72 -24.33 31.51
C ALA A 624 -3.60 -23.52 32.20
N PRO A 625 -2.55 -23.00 31.52
CA PRO A 625 -1.60 -22.08 32.16
C PRO A 625 -2.26 -20.77 32.64
N ALA A 626 -3.30 -20.30 31.95
CA ALA A 626 -4.11 -19.15 32.35
C ALA A 626 -5.07 -19.49 33.51
N ILE A 627 -5.50 -20.75 33.61
CA ILE A 627 -6.40 -21.30 34.64
C ILE A 627 -5.67 -21.57 35.97
N VAL A 628 -4.37 -21.86 35.96
CA VAL A 628 -3.57 -22.13 37.19
C VAL A 628 -3.32 -20.88 38.02
N GLY A 629 -3.36 -19.67 37.44
CA GLY A 629 -3.21 -18.40 38.17
C GLY A 629 -4.39 -18.08 39.09
N PRO A 630 -5.66 -18.22 38.64
CA PRO A 630 -6.85 -18.09 39.48
C PRO A 630 -7.16 -19.35 40.30
N ARG A 631 -6.96 -19.32 41.63
CA ARG A 631 -7.32 -20.44 42.54
C ARG A 631 -8.83 -20.75 42.64
N HIS A 632 -9.69 -20.13 41.84
CA HIS A 632 -11.14 -20.07 42.07
C HIS A 632 -12.03 -20.32 40.85
N LEU A 633 -11.53 -20.91 39.76
CA LEU A 633 -12.40 -21.28 38.64
C LEU A 633 -13.38 -22.41 39.03
N PRO A 634 -14.67 -22.31 38.68
CA PRO A 634 -15.68 -23.30 39.05
C PRO A 634 -15.41 -24.65 38.38
N VAL A 635 -15.19 -25.68 39.22
CA VAL A 635 -14.93 -27.09 38.86
C VAL A 635 -15.97 -27.70 37.91
N ARG A 636 -17.17 -27.09 37.80
CA ARG A 636 -18.26 -27.57 36.94
C ARG A 636 -18.02 -27.41 35.45
N ALA A 637 -17.39 -26.33 35.00
CA ALA A 637 -17.06 -26.15 33.57
C ALA A 637 -16.06 -27.21 33.10
N LEU A 638 -15.29 -27.75 34.05
CA LEU A 638 -14.17 -28.63 33.86
C LEU A 638 -14.58 -30.14 33.75
N ALA A 639 -15.65 -30.60 34.38
CA ALA A 639 -15.99 -32.04 34.39
C ALA A 639 -16.49 -32.62 33.04
N SER A 640 -16.86 -31.81 32.04
CA SER A 640 -17.40 -32.27 30.74
C SER A 640 -16.33 -32.69 29.73
N PHE A 641 -15.05 -32.56 30.08
CA PHE A 641 -13.96 -32.54 29.10
C PHE A 641 -13.39 -33.93 28.75
N GLU A 642 -13.45 -34.93 29.64
CA GLU A 642 -12.67 -36.19 29.69
C GLU A 642 -12.53 -37.08 28.41
N HIS A 643 -13.22 -36.81 27.30
CA HIS A 643 -13.40 -37.78 26.21
C HIS A 643 -12.74 -37.53 24.83
N ARG A 644 -11.94 -36.48 24.58
CA ARG A 644 -11.41 -36.19 23.21
C ARG A 644 -10.00 -35.56 23.15
N LEU A 645 -8.94 -36.38 23.30
CA LEU A 645 -7.55 -35.94 23.54
C LEU A 645 -6.54 -36.02 22.36
N THR A 646 -6.96 -36.08 21.09
CA THR A 646 -6.06 -36.64 20.03
C THR A 646 -5.33 -35.69 19.07
N VAL A 647 -5.53 -34.36 19.03
CA VAL A 647 -4.94 -33.57 17.91
C VAL A 647 -4.64 -32.10 18.26
N VAL A 648 -3.45 -31.74 18.78
CA VAL A 648 -2.81 -30.40 18.62
C VAL A 648 -1.28 -30.49 18.87
N ASP A 649 -0.45 -29.90 17.99
CA ASP A 649 1.04 -29.99 17.98
C ASP A 649 1.80 -28.79 18.64
N SER A 650 1.09 -27.86 19.28
CA SER A 650 1.64 -26.59 19.84
C SER A 650 2.27 -26.76 21.25
N VAL A 651 3.34 -26.00 21.59
CA VAL A 651 3.97 -26.02 22.95
C VAL A 651 2.94 -25.70 24.02
N ASP A 652 2.20 -24.61 23.82
CA ASP A 652 1.20 -24.13 24.74
C ASP A 652 0.07 -25.15 24.89
N ALA A 653 -0.29 -25.85 23.81
CA ALA A 653 -1.28 -26.92 23.83
C ALA A 653 -0.84 -28.12 24.66
N ILE A 654 0.39 -28.58 24.46
CA ILE A 654 0.97 -29.69 25.21
C ILE A 654 1.13 -29.31 26.69
N LEU A 655 1.64 -28.11 26.99
CA LEU A 655 1.77 -27.60 28.37
C LEU A 655 0.41 -27.51 29.05
N GLY A 656 -0.60 -26.99 28.35
CA GLY A 656 -1.94 -26.87 28.88
C GLY A 656 -2.56 -28.24 29.20
N ASN A 657 -2.42 -29.21 28.30
CA ASN A 657 -2.87 -30.59 28.57
C ASN A 657 -2.18 -31.21 29.78
N LEU A 658 -0.86 -31.02 29.92
CA LEU A 658 -0.10 -31.51 31.08
C LEU A 658 -0.59 -30.87 32.39
N LEU A 659 -0.84 -29.56 32.39
CA LEU A 659 -1.37 -28.84 33.56
C LEU A 659 -2.80 -29.25 33.89
N LEU A 660 -3.65 -29.46 32.89
CA LEU A 660 -5.04 -29.86 33.11
C LEU A 660 -5.11 -31.29 33.66
N HIS A 661 -4.39 -32.24 33.05
CA HIS A 661 -4.24 -33.58 33.62
C HIS A 661 -3.74 -33.51 35.07
N ALA A 662 -2.80 -32.63 35.36
CA ALA A 662 -2.28 -32.47 36.70
C ALA A 662 -3.28 -31.88 37.71
N ILE A 663 -4.17 -30.98 37.30
CA ILE A 663 -5.19 -30.40 38.17
C ILE A 663 -6.32 -31.40 38.44
N TYR A 664 -6.69 -32.23 37.46
CA TYR A 664 -7.77 -33.22 37.61
C TYR A 664 -7.30 -34.53 38.26
N SER A 665 -6.08 -34.95 37.97
CA SER A 665 -5.46 -36.08 38.64
C SER A 665 -5.02 -35.61 40.03
N ASP A 666 -5.95 -35.59 40.98
CA ASP A 666 -5.67 -35.10 42.34
C ASP A 666 -4.57 -35.92 43.05
N ALA A 667 -4.12 -37.06 42.49
CA ALA A 667 -2.86 -37.71 42.89
C ALA A 667 -2.32 -38.78 41.93
N ASP A 668 -2.97 -39.13 40.79
CA ASP A 668 -2.53 -40.31 40.04
C ASP A 668 -1.49 -39.99 38.95
N ASP A 669 -0.23 -40.09 39.36
CA ASP A 669 0.93 -40.08 38.46
C ASP A 669 0.82 -41.10 37.30
N ASP A 670 0.06 -42.20 37.45
CA ASP A 670 -0.07 -43.22 36.40
C ASP A 670 -0.89 -42.71 35.18
N GLU A 671 -1.86 -41.79 35.37
CA GLU A 671 -2.59 -41.17 34.25
C GLU A 671 -1.72 -40.17 33.48
N LEU A 672 -0.96 -39.35 34.21
CA LEU A 672 0.02 -38.43 33.62
C LEU A 672 1.09 -39.21 32.84
N LEU A 673 1.52 -40.36 33.37
CA LEU A 673 2.44 -41.28 32.70
C LEU A 673 1.82 -41.93 31.46
N ALA A 674 0.56 -42.34 31.50
CA ALA A 674 -0.14 -42.90 30.34
C ALA A 674 -0.28 -41.86 29.22
N TYR A 675 -0.60 -40.60 29.58
CA TYR A 675 -0.69 -39.49 28.64
C TYR A 675 0.67 -39.13 28.02
N VAL A 676 1.72 -38.95 28.83
CA VAL A 676 3.07 -38.71 28.29
C VAL A 676 3.57 -39.90 27.47
N GLY A 677 3.16 -41.13 27.84
CA GLY A 677 3.38 -42.34 27.06
C GLY A 677 2.69 -42.34 25.70
N SER A 678 1.46 -41.81 25.61
CA SER A 678 0.71 -41.73 24.35
C SER A 678 1.29 -40.68 23.41
N LEU A 679 1.66 -39.50 23.94
CA LEU A 679 2.40 -38.45 23.20
C LEU A 679 3.71 -39.00 22.60
N ARG A 680 4.38 -39.89 23.33
CA ARG A 680 5.61 -40.57 22.88
C ARG A 680 5.37 -41.54 21.72
N SER A 681 4.19 -42.17 21.63
CA SER A 681 3.90 -43.17 20.59
C SER A 681 3.24 -42.60 19.34
N GLY A 682 2.53 -41.47 19.46
CA GLY A 682 1.70 -40.93 18.38
C GLY A 682 2.39 -39.92 17.47
N MET A 683 3.49 -39.30 17.90
CA MET A 683 3.98 -38.09 17.24
C MET A 683 5.33 -38.27 16.55
N GLY A 684 5.33 -38.12 15.22
CA GLY A 684 6.55 -38.01 14.44
C GLY A 684 7.21 -36.62 14.48
N PHE A 685 6.56 -35.58 15.04
CA PHE A 685 6.93 -34.20 14.69
C PHE A 685 6.94 -33.06 15.73
N PRO A 686 6.50 -33.15 17.01
CA PRO A 686 6.76 -32.06 17.96
C PRO A 686 7.33 -32.58 19.29
N THR A 687 8.51 -33.19 19.21
CA THR A 687 9.27 -33.61 20.39
C THR A 687 9.83 -32.40 21.12
N CYS A 688 10.45 -31.43 20.43
CA CYS A 688 11.13 -30.29 21.07
C CYS A 688 10.18 -29.40 21.89
N THR A 689 8.93 -29.25 21.45
CA THR A 689 7.89 -28.49 22.17
C THR A 689 7.49 -29.16 23.48
N LEU A 690 7.52 -30.49 23.54
CA LEU A 690 7.27 -31.29 24.74
C LEU A 690 8.36 -31.08 25.81
N VAL A 691 9.62 -30.84 25.45
CA VAL A 691 10.68 -30.52 26.43
C VAL A 691 10.41 -29.19 27.11
N ALA A 692 10.10 -28.15 26.34
CA ALA A 692 9.76 -26.83 26.88
C ALA A 692 8.52 -26.92 27.79
N ALA A 693 7.48 -27.61 27.34
CA ALA A 693 6.26 -27.85 28.10
C ALA A 693 6.52 -28.63 29.41
N LEU A 694 7.27 -29.74 29.38
CA LEU A 694 7.60 -30.51 30.59
C LEU A 694 8.45 -29.72 31.58
N CYS A 695 9.39 -28.91 31.10
CA CYS A 695 10.22 -28.05 31.95
C CYS A 695 9.39 -26.94 32.60
N ALA A 696 8.48 -26.30 31.86
CA ALA A 696 7.55 -25.31 32.39
C ALA A 696 6.58 -25.94 33.42
N PHE A 697 6.05 -27.13 33.10
CA PHE A 697 5.15 -27.89 33.97
C PHE A 697 5.77 -28.19 35.34
N LEU A 698 7.03 -28.64 35.38
CA LEU A 698 7.71 -28.99 36.64
C LEU A 698 8.13 -27.79 37.50
N LYS A 699 8.18 -26.59 36.91
CA LYS A 699 8.32 -25.35 37.69
C LYS A 699 7.04 -25.06 38.49
N LEU A 700 5.90 -25.55 38.01
CA LEU A 700 4.58 -25.30 38.61
C LEU A 700 4.13 -26.42 39.55
N ARG A 701 4.57 -27.67 39.34
CA ARG A 701 4.14 -28.83 40.15
C ARG A 701 5.29 -29.81 40.44
N SER A 702 5.35 -30.30 41.67
CA SER A 702 6.18 -31.45 42.03
C SER A 702 5.49 -32.75 41.61
N VAL A 703 6.22 -33.68 40.99
CA VAL A 703 5.71 -35.02 40.63
C VAL A 703 6.50 -36.12 41.34
N ALA A 704 5.95 -37.34 41.44
CA ALA A 704 6.68 -38.42 42.08
C ALA A 704 7.94 -38.81 41.30
N ARG A 705 8.88 -39.42 42.03
CA ARG A 705 10.17 -39.86 41.48
C ARG A 705 10.05 -40.80 40.27
N ARG A 706 9.02 -41.66 40.25
CA ARG A 706 8.75 -42.57 39.11
C ARG A 706 8.38 -41.79 37.85
N THR A 707 7.58 -40.74 37.99
CA THR A 707 7.20 -39.81 36.92
C THR A 707 8.39 -39.02 36.41
N LEU A 708 9.24 -38.53 37.32
CA LEU A 708 10.51 -37.85 36.96
C LEU A 708 11.43 -38.74 36.12
N ASP A 709 11.49 -40.05 36.42
CA ASP A 709 12.29 -41.00 35.63
C ASP A 709 11.76 -41.17 34.19
N VAL A 710 10.44 -41.13 34.01
CA VAL A 710 9.83 -41.18 32.66
C VAL A 710 10.03 -39.85 31.94
N PHE A 711 9.85 -38.72 32.60
CA PHE A 711 10.11 -37.40 32.02
C PHE A 711 11.57 -37.26 31.61
N ALA A 712 12.52 -37.70 32.44
CA ALA A 712 13.93 -37.76 32.09
C ALA A 712 14.18 -38.57 30.81
N THR A 713 13.48 -39.70 30.66
CA THR A 713 13.58 -40.55 29.46
C THR A 713 12.98 -39.88 28.23
N VAL A 714 11.85 -39.17 28.39
CA VAL A 714 11.20 -38.41 27.32
C VAL A 714 12.06 -37.24 26.88
N ILE A 715 12.58 -36.43 27.81
CA ILE A 715 13.48 -35.31 27.54
C ILE A 715 14.72 -35.79 26.79
N CYS A 716 15.36 -36.90 27.20
CA CYS A 716 16.48 -37.48 26.44
C CYS A 716 16.07 -37.84 25.01
N ARG A 717 14.96 -38.55 24.82
CA ARG A 717 14.49 -38.92 23.46
C ARG A 717 14.15 -37.71 22.61
N VAL A 718 13.58 -36.68 23.20
CA VAL A 718 13.25 -35.45 22.49
C VAL A 718 14.51 -34.73 22.04
N THR A 719 15.58 -34.75 22.84
CA THR A 719 16.83 -34.07 22.46
C THR A 719 17.42 -34.58 21.14
N ASP A 720 17.03 -35.79 20.69
CA ASP A 720 17.35 -36.33 19.35
C ASP A 720 16.91 -35.43 18.20
N CYS A 721 15.82 -34.69 18.40
CA CYS A 721 15.25 -33.83 17.37
C CYS A 721 15.95 -32.47 17.27
N LEU A 722 16.86 -32.13 18.18
CA LEU A 722 17.65 -30.88 18.15
C LEU A 722 18.65 -30.83 16.98
N TYR A 723 19.02 -31.98 16.39
CA TYR A 723 20.03 -32.06 15.34
C TYR A 723 19.49 -32.48 13.97
N THR A 724 18.22 -32.86 13.89
CA THR A 724 17.45 -32.95 12.64
C THR A 724 16.21 -32.06 12.69
N PRO A 725 16.32 -30.80 13.14
CA PRO A 725 15.12 -29.99 13.24
C PRO A 725 14.66 -29.67 11.82
N ARG A 726 13.37 -29.87 11.55
CA ARG A 726 12.76 -29.28 10.37
C ARG A 726 12.66 -27.77 10.60
N GLY A 727 12.92 -26.99 9.55
CA GLY A 727 12.94 -25.52 9.62
C GLY A 727 11.66 -24.90 10.19
N ASP A 728 10.52 -25.56 9.96
CA ASP A 728 9.19 -25.19 10.45
C ASP A 728 9.05 -25.30 11.99
N VAL A 729 9.58 -26.36 12.61
CA VAL A 729 9.51 -26.58 14.08
C VAL A 729 10.30 -25.51 14.85
N LEU A 730 11.38 -25.00 14.27
CA LEU A 730 12.23 -24.00 14.92
C LEU A 730 11.65 -22.61 14.88
N ALA A 731 11.02 -22.25 13.75
CA ALA A 731 10.27 -21.00 13.63
C ALA A 731 9.19 -20.89 14.72
N TYR A 732 8.65 -22.04 15.17
CA TYR A 732 7.69 -22.14 16.25
C TYR A 732 8.32 -21.98 17.65
N LEU A 733 9.52 -22.53 17.89
CA LEU A 733 10.18 -22.46 19.20
C LEU A 733 10.90 -21.13 19.45
N LEU A 734 11.25 -20.39 18.38
CA LEU A 734 11.98 -19.13 18.46
C LEU A 734 11.31 -18.09 19.38
N PRO A 735 9.99 -17.81 19.29
CA PRO A 735 9.33 -16.83 20.14
C PRO A 735 9.26 -17.23 21.62
N HIS A 736 9.33 -18.52 21.95
CA HIS A 736 9.29 -19.00 23.33
C HIS A 736 10.62 -18.81 24.06
N TYR A 737 11.73 -18.89 23.33
CA TYR A 737 13.06 -18.77 23.90
C TYR A 737 13.65 -17.37 23.76
N PHE A 738 13.22 -16.64 22.75
CA PHE A 738 13.75 -15.32 22.44
C PHE A 738 12.64 -14.38 22.03
N ASN A 739 12.73 -13.13 22.50
CA ASN A 739 11.88 -12.09 22.00
C ASN A 739 12.30 -11.78 20.55
N ARG A 740 11.34 -11.80 19.59
CA ARG A 740 11.63 -11.77 18.14
C ARG A 740 12.57 -10.65 17.69
N SER A 741 12.61 -9.54 18.44
CA SER A 741 13.47 -8.39 18.19
C SER A 741 14.97 -8.66 18.39
N ASP A 742 15.34 -9.56 19.30
CA ASP A 742 16.74 -9.73 19.70
C ASP A 742 17.50 -10.67 18.75
N VAL A 743 16.79 -11.58 18.07
CA VAL A 743 17.42 -12.62 17.22
C VAL A 743 17.42 -12.26 15.74
N ALA A 744 16.36 -11.60 15.25
CA ALA A 744 16.23 -11.26 13.82
C ALA A 744 17.25 -10.22 13.36
N VAL A 745 17.68 -9.33 14.26
CA VAL A 745 18.66 -8.27 13.94
C VAL A 745 20.07 -8.82 13.77
N GLN A 746 20.37 -9.97 14.39
CA GLN A 746 21.74 -10.44 14.42
C GLN A 746 22.00 -11.58 13.43
N TYR A 747 21.07 -12.51 13.19
CA TYR A 747 21.43 -13.71 12.40
C TYR A 747 20.23 -14.49 11.80
N PRO A 748 20.00 -14.44 10.47
CA PRO A 748 18.91 -15.20 9.83
C PRO A 748 19.08 -16.73 9.94
N THR A 749 20.31 -17.24 9.88
CA THR A 749 20.63 -18.67 9.96
C THR A 749 21.18 -19.13 11.32
N SER A 750 21.41 -18.22 12.30
CA SER A 750 21.83 -18.60 13.67
C SER A 750 20.71 -18.77 14.69
N THR A 751 19.48 -18.35 14.34
CA THR A 751 18.24 -18.60 15.12
C THR A 751 18.11 -20.07 15.51
N LEU A 752 18.46 -20.97 14.59
CA LEU A 752 18.53 -22.42 14.76
C LEU A 752 19.44 -22.84 15.92
N PHE A 753 20.66 -22.32 15.97
CA PHE A 753 21.63 -22.66 17.01
C PHE A 753 21.18 -22.14 18.38
N ALA A 754 20.67 -20.91 18.43
CA ALA A 754 20.18 -20.29 19.65
C ALA A 754 19.01 -21.07 20.26
N VAL A 755 18.06 -21.54 19.44
CA VAL A 755 16.93 -22.37 19.90
C VAL A 755 17.40 -23.73 20.41
N CYS A 756 18.31 -24.40 19.68
CA CYS A 756 18.87 -25.67 20.13
C CYS A 756 19.70 -25.53 21.42
N GLU A 757 20.43 -24.44 21.57
CA GLU A 757 21.17 -24.08 22.80
C GLU A 757 20.20 -23.92 23.97
N ALA A 758 19.13 -23.14 23.79
CA ALA A 758 18.16 -22.89 24.84
C ALA A 758 17.39 -24.15 25.26
N LEU A 759 16.99 -24.99 24.31
CA LEU A 759 16.35 -26.29 24.58
C LEU A 759 17.26 -27.24 25.35
N LEU A 760 18.53 -27.34 24.95
CA LEU A 760 19.50 -28.19 25.63
C LEU A 760 19.84 -27.63 27.02
N ALA A 761 19.86 -26.30 27.17
CA ALA A 761 20.00 -25.65 28.46
C ALA A 761 18.82 -25.95 29.40
N ASP A 762 17.59 -25.94 28.89
CA ASP A 762 16.39 -26.32 29.65
C ASP A 762 16.43 -27.79 30.05
N ALA A 763 16.83 -28.68 29.14
CA ALA A 763 17.03 -30.09 29.46
C ALA A 763 18.07 -30.26 30.58
N LEU A 764 19.23 -29.59 30.49
CA LEU A 764 20.25 -29.60 31.55
C LEU A 764 19.72 -29.01 32.85
N GLY A 765 18.92 -27.94 32.80
CA GLY A 765 18.24 -27.35 33.95
C GLY A 765 17.27 -28.32 34.62
N PHE A 766 16.52 -29.09 33.83
CA PHE A 766 15.67 -30.16 34.32
C PHE A 766 16.48 -31.23 35.07
N PHE A 767 17.58 -31.73 34.48
CA PHE A 767 18.41 -32.75 35.12
C PHE A 767 19.09 -32.20 36.37
N ALA A 768 19.55 -30.95 36.34
CA ALA A 768 20.14 -30.29 37.50
C ALA A 768 19.19 -30.20 38.69
N THR A 769 17.92 -29.87 38.41
CA THR A 769 16.94 -29.53 39.45
C THR A 769 16.15 -30.74 39.93
N TYR A 770 15.70 -31.59 39.01
CA TYR A 770 14.70 -32.62 39.29
C TYR A 770 15.24 -34.05 39.22
N ALA A 771 16.26 -34.31 38.39
CA ALA A 771 16.75 -35.67 38.14
C ALA A 771 18.28 -35.79 37.98
N PRO A 772 19.11 -35.29 38.93
CA PRO A 772 20.56 -35.21 38.75
C PRO A 772 21.22 -36.59 38.56
N GLN A 773 20.69 -37.62 39.21
CA GLN A 773 21.12 -39.02 39.04
C GLN A 773 20.91 -39.57 37.62
N ARG A 774 20.05 -38.94 36.81
CA ARG A 774 19.75 -39.34 35.43
C ARG A 774 20.51 -38.52 34.39
N ALA A 775 21.28 -37.50 34.78
CA ALA A 775 22.11 -36.72 33.86
C ALA A 775 23.01 -37.56 32.92
N PRO A 776 23.56 -38.73 33.34
CA PRO A 776 24.31 -39.60 32.43
C PRO A 776 23.50 -40.12 31.22
N LEU A 777 22.15 -40.18 31.31
CA LEU A 777 21.30 -40.53 30.17
C LEU A 777 21.34 -39.45 29.10
N LEU A 778 21.25 -38.17 29.50
CA LEU A 778 21.36 -37.04 28.57
C LEU A 778 22.75 -37.02 27.91
N VAL A 779 23.82 -37.25 28.66
CA VAL A 779 25.19 -37.33 28.12
C VAL A 779 25.31 -38.45 27.09
N ARG A 780 24.78 -39.65 27.40
CA ARG A 780 24.78 -40.78 26.45
C ARG A 780 24.01 -40.44 25.18
N GLN A 781 22.90 -39.72 25.32
CA GLN A 781 22.12 -39.28 24.17
C GLN A 781 22.88 -38.26 23.34
N VAL A 782 23.43 -37.21 23.96
CA VAL A 782 24.27 -36.20 23.30
C VAL A 782 25.45 -36.83 22.57
N ARG A 783 26.05 -37.87 23.15
CA ARG A 783 27.10 -38.66 22.48
C ARG A 783 26.59 -39.39 21.24
N SER A 784 25.50 -40.13 21.37
CA SER A 784 24.89 -40.86 20.25
C SER A 784 24.50 -39.90 19.12
N MET A 785 24.00 -38.72 19.48
CA MET A 785 23.66 -37.66 18.53
C MET A 785 24.90 -37.07 17.87
N ALA A 786 25.95 -36.75 18.61
CA ALA A 786 27.23 -36.28 18.07
C ALA A 786 27.84 -37.29 17.09
N GLU A 787 27.77 -38.57 17.40
CA GLU A 787 28.22 -39.65 16.53
C GLU A 787 27.35 -39.75 15.25
N LEU A 788 26.02 -39.60 15.36
CA LEU A 788 25.13 -39.55 14.20
C LEU A 788 25.40 -38.29 13.35
N ALA A 789 25.58 -37.14 14.01
CA ALA A 789 25.86 -35.85 13.39
C ALA A 789 27.15 -35.88 12.56
N SER A 790 28.14 -36.66 13.00
CA SER A 790 29.38 -36.86 12.24
C SER A 790 29.20 -37.72 10.97
N ARG A 791 28.10 -38.48 10.87
CA ARG A 791 27.83 -39.42 9.76
C ARG A 791 26.83 -38.88 8.74
N SER A 792 25.97 -37.94 9.12
CA SER A 792 24.94 -37.35 8.23
C SER A 792 25.16 -35.86 8.01
N ARG A 793 24.71 -35.32 6.87
CA ARG A 793 24.68 -33.87 6.59
C ARG A 793 23.58 -33.22 7.44
N HIS A 794 23.85 -32.96 8.72
CA HIS A 794 22.92 -32.27 9.60
C HIS A 794 23.04 -30.75 9.47
N LEU A 795 21.91 -30.05 9.62
CA LEU A 795 21.81 -28.60 9.57
C LEU A 795 22.48 -27.90 10.78
N VAL A 796 22.66 -28.61 11.91
CA VAL A 796 23.20 -28.06 13.17
C VAL A 796 24.45 -28.80 13.61
N SER A 797 25.58 -28.09 13.71
CA SER A 797 26.79 -28.61 14.37
C SER A 797 26.59 -28.76 15.88
N PRO A 798 26.73 -29.96 16.49
CA PRO A 798 26.61 -30.12 17.93
C PRO A 798 27.67 -29.34 18.71
N ALA A 799 28.83 -29.05 18.10
CA ALA A 799 29.84 -28.21 18.72
C ALA A 799 29.35 -26.77 18.92
N ALA A 800 28.63 -26.21 17.95
CA ALA A 800 28.11 -24.84 18.02
C ALA A 800 27.07 -24.67 19.16
N VAL A 801 26.31 -25.72 19.47
CA VAL A 801 25.30 -25.72 20.56
C VAL A 801 25.95 -25.99 21.93
N LEU A 802 26.87 -26.94 22.01
CA LEU A 802 27.40 -27.40 23.30
C LEU A 802 28.52 -26.53 23.87
N VAL A 803 29.35 -25.90 23.04
CA VAL A 803 30.46 -25.06 23.53
C VAL A 803 29.98 -23.89 24.40
N PRO A 804 28.95 -23.10 23.98
CA PRO A 804 28.40 -22.04 24.84
C PRO A 804 27.85 -22.56 26.17
N LEU A 805 27.20 -23.72 26.18
CA LEU A 805 26.66 -24.29 27.44
C LEU A 805 27.77 -24.76 28.40
N LEU A 806 28.91 -25.18 27.86
CA LEU A 806 30.06 -25.62 28.65
C LEU A 806 30.80 -24.47 29.34
N SER A 807 30.80 -23.26 28.77
CA SER A 807 31.48 -22.09 29.39
C SER A 807 30.85 -21.71 30.72
N ASP A 808 29.52 -21.78 30.79
CA ASP A 808 28.75 -21.30 31.94
C ASP A 808 28.23 -22.45 32.81
N PHE A 809 28.59 -23.70 32.50
CA PHE A 809 28.02 -24.90 33.08
C PHE A 809 28.02 -24.90 34.62
N ALA A 810 29.16 -24.59 35.23
CA ALA A 810 29.32 -24.62 36.68
C ALA A 810 28.52 -23.52 37.39
N GLN A 811 28.26 -22.40 36.72
CA GLN A 811 27.45 -21.31 37.24
C GLN A 811 25.96 -21.57 37.06
N ARG A 812 25.58 -22.09 35.88
CA ARG A 812 24.17 -22.29 35.50
C ARG A 812 23.56 -23.55 36.14
N TRP A 813 24.34 -24.61 36.36
CA TRP A 813 23.87 -25.87 36.94
C TRP A 813 24.80 -26.40 38.05
N PRO A 814 24.90 -25.70 39.19
CA PRO A 814 25.83 -26.05 40.27
C PRO A 814 25.55 -27.42 40.92
N THR A 815 24.34 -27.95 40.76
CA THR A 815 23.92 -29.26 41.29
C THR A 815 24.29 -30.43 40.38
N LEU A 816 24.68 -30.19 39.12
CA LEU A 816 25.13 -31.25 38.24
C LEU A 816 26.59 -31.63 38.57
N PRO A 817 26.91 -32.94 38.65
CA PRO A 817 28.28 -33.37 38.84
C PRO A 817 29.19 -32.82 37.74
N LEU A 818 30.39 -32.35 38.11
CA LEU A 818 31.40 -31.90 37.12
C LEU A 818 31.75 -33.00 36.10
N THR A 819 31.58 -34.27 36.47
CA THR A 819 31.74 -35.39 35.53
C THR A 819 30.80 -35.33 34.33
N VAL A 820 29.59 -34.75 34.47
CA VAL A 820 28.65 -34.54 33.36
C VAL A 820 29.22 -33.49 32.39
N ARG A 821 29.72 -32.37 32.92
CA ARG A 821 30.40 -31.33 32.13
C ARG A 821 31.60 -31.91 31.38
N ASP A 822 32.45 -32.65 32.09
CA ASP A 822 33.68 -33.20 31.52
C ASP A 822 33.35 -34.24 30.41
N GLN A 823 32.30 -35.06 30.61
CA GLN A 823 31.82 -35.97 29.58
C GLN A 823 31.22 -35.26 28.36
N LEU A 824 30.50 -34.14 28.55
CA LEU A 824 30.02 -33.31 27.45
C LEU A 824 31.18 -32.64 26.71
N ALA A 825 32.19 -32.14 27.42
CA ALA A 825 33.41 -31.59 26.83
C ALA A 825 34.17 -32.65 26.00
N ASP A 826 34.24 -33.89 26.49
CA ASP A 826 34.84 -35.01 25.75
C ASP A 826 34.06 -35.37 24.47
N ILE A 827 32.74 -35.18 24.44
CA ILE A 827 31.91 -35.37 23.23
C ILE A 827 32.16 -34.25 22.21
N VAL A 828 32.28 -33.01 22.67
CA VAL A 828 32.46 -31.83 21.81
C VAL A 828 33.86 -31.76 21.19
N ARG A 829 34.89 -32.19 21.93
CA ARG A 829 36.30 -32.12 21.50
C ARG A 829 36.55 -32.70 20.10
N PRO A 830 36.16 -33.95 19.77
CA PRO A 830 36.38 -34.50 18.42
C PRO A 830 35.55 -33.79 17.35
N LEU A 831 34.38 -33.23 17.69
CA LEU A 831 33.55 -32.48 16.74
C LEU A 831 34.18 -31.14 16.37
N VAL A 832 34.70 -30.40 17.37
CA VAL A 832 35.44 -29.15 17.14
C VAL A 832 36.69 -29.46 16.30
N GLN A 833 37.42 -30.53 16.61
CA GLN A 833 38.58 -30.97 15.83
C GLN A 833 38.23 -31.31 14.38
N ALA A 834 37.13 -32.03 14.15
CA ALA A 834 36.68 -32.39 12.81
C ALA A 834 36.21 -31.16 12.01
N THR A 835 35.47 -30.25 12.65
CA THR A 835 35.00 -29.01 12.02
C THR A 835 36.17 -28.11 11.66
N ALA A 836 37.13 -27.99 12.57
CA ALA A 836 38.37 -27.28 12.36
C ALA A 836 39.18 -27.89 11.19
N ALA A 837 39.24 -29.22 11.07
CA ALA A 837 39.92 -29.88 9.96
C ALA A 837 39.23 -29.66 8.60
N LYS A 838 37.90 -29.58 8.56
CA LYS A 838 37.10 -29.39 7.34
C LYS A 838 37.14 -27.97 6.77
N ALA A 839 37.35 -26.94 7.59
CA ALA A 839 37.23 -25.55 7.17
C ALA A 839 38.33 -25.06 6.19
N GLY A 840 39.25 -25.92 5.71
CA GLY A 840 40.18 -25.66 4.61
C GLY A 840 41.25 -24.58 4.82
N ALA A 841 41.04 -23.62 5.73
CA ALA A 841 42.06 -22.70 6.20
C ALA A 841 43.11 -23.49 6.99
N PRO A 842 44.41 -23.13 6.91
CA PRO A 842 45.47 -23.92 7.54
C PRO A 842 45.36 -23.82 9.06
N ILE A 843 44.54 -24.68 9.69
CA ILE A 843 44.51 -24.91 11.13
C ILE A 843 45.76 -25.68 11.58
N HIS A 844 46.56 -26.20 10.64
CA HIS A 844 47.97 -26.46 10.90
C HIS A 844 48.72 -25.22 11.42
N GLY A 845 48.25 -24.01 11.12
CA GLY A 845 48.65 -22.75 11.75
C GLY A 845 47.98 -22.45 13.11
N LEU A 846 46.88 -23.07 13.51
CA LEU A 846 46.40 -22.90 14.89
C LEU A 846 47.14 -23.82 15.86
N LEU A 847 47.48 -25.03 15.42
CA LEU A 847 48.36 -25.91 16.20
C LEU A 847 49.86 -25.57 16.04
N GLY A 848 50.25 -24.87 14.96
CA GLY A 848 51.65 -24.52 14.63
C GLY A 848 52.00 -23.03 14.49
N ALA A 849 51.07 -22.09 14.33
CA ALA A 849 51.37 -20.65 14.20
C ALA A 849 51.44 -19.94 15.56
N ARG A 850 52.29 -18.92 15.58
CA ARG A 850 52.62 -18.07 16.73
C ARG A 850 51.57 -16.98 16.98
N CYS A 851 50.30 -17.18 16.62
CA CYS A 851 49.26 -16.21 16.97
C CYS A 851 49.12 -16.19 18.50
N LEU A 852 49.49 -15.11 19.17
CA LEU A 852 49.43 -15.00 20.63
C LEU A 852 48.12 -14.35 21.11
N CYS A 853 47.11 -14.22 20.24
CA CYS A 853 45.84 -13.67 20.71
C CYS A 853 45.18 -14.64 21.70
N PRO A 854 44.47 -14.11 22.73
CA PRO A 854 43.84 -14.93 23.76
C PRO A 854 42.96 -16.05 23.20
N MET A 855 42.27 -15.80 22.08
CA MET A 855 41.45 -16.79 21.38
C MET A 855 42.24 -17.97 20.82
N CYS A 856 43.31 -17.70 20.08
CA CYS A 856 44.12 -18.77 19.50
C CYS A 856 44.89 -19.57 20.57
N ILE A 857 45.16 -18.96 21.74
CA ILE A 857 45.75 -19.65 22.90
C ILE A 857 44.70 -20.52 23.58
N ALA A 858 43.53 -19.96 23.88
CA ALA A 858 42.41 -20.66 24.51
C ALA A 858 41.95 -21.88 23.71
N VAL A 859 41.74 -21.73 22.39
CA VAL A 859 41.37 -22.84 21.50
C VAL A 859 42.49 -23.89 21.46
N ARG A 860 43.76 -23.49 21.47
CA ARG A 860 44.89 -24.43 21.55
C ARG A 860 44.93 -25.19 22.86
N GLU A 861 44.77 -24.50 23.99
CA GLU A 861 44.75 -25.14 25.30
C GLU A 861 43.54 -26.06 25.46
N PHE A 862 42.37 -25.65 24.94
CA PHE A 862 41.17 -26.48 24.85
C PHE A 862 41.42 -27.78 24.07
N LEU A 863 42.12 -27.69 22.93
CA LEU A 863 42.43 -28.83 22.07
C LEU A 863 43.60 -29.69 22.59
N ARG A 864 44.54 -29.14 23.38
CA ARG A 864 45.75 -29.83 23.85
C ARG A 864 45.64 -30.46 25.23
N THR A 865 44.73 -30.00 26.10
CA THR A 865 44.70 -30.42 27.51
C THR A 865 43.90 -31.70 27.70
N PRO A 866 44.53 -32.85 28.05
CA PRO A 866 43.83 -34.13 28.19
C PRO A 866 43.13 -34.30 29.55
N GLN A 867 43.41 -33.45 30.54
CA GLN A 867 42.76 -33.45 31.86
C GLN A 867 42.52 -32.02 32.35
N TRP A 868 41.27 -31.66 32.58
CA TRP A 868 40.87 -30.29 32.93
C TRP A 868 41.12 -29.97 34.40
N ARG A 869 41.83 -28.85 34.65
CA ARG A 869 41.77 -28.10 35.91
C ARG A 869 41.23 -26.71 35.59
N LEU A 870 40.19 -26.30 36.31
CA LEU A 870 39.41 -25.10 36.02
C LEU A 870 40.27 -23.83 36.05
N ASP A 871 40.38 -23.13 34.92
CA ASP A 871 40.49 -21.68 34.93
C ASP A 871 39.43 -21.09 33.99
N LYS A 872 38.64 -20.13 34.49
CA LYS A 872 37.49 -19.54 33.79
C LYS A 872 37.93 -18.70 32.58
N THR A 873 39.20 -18.30 32.55
CA THR A 873 39.79 -17.38 31.56
C THR A 873 39.89 -17.96 30.14
N LEU A 874 39.75 -19.28 29.97
CA LEU A 874 39.95 -19.96 28.69
C LEU A 874 38.67 -20.18 27.86
N PHE A 875 37.48 -19.93 28.42
CA PHE A 875 36.23 -20.30 27.77
C PHE A 875 35.63 -19.24 26.86
N ALA A 876 35.63 -17.97 27.28
CA ALA A 876 35.09 -16.87 26.49
C ALA A 876 35.65 -16.87 25.05
N PRO A 877 36.97 -17.06 24.84
CA PRO A 877 37.48 -17.05 23.48
C PRO A 877 37.15 -18.33 22.67
N CYS A 878 36.93 -19.47 23.33
CA CYS A 878 36.47 -20.69 22.64
C CYS A 878 35.00 -20.58 22.19
N GLN A 879 34.19 -19.84 22.96
CA GLN A 879 32.80 -19.53 22.64
C GLN A 879 32.72 -18.63 21.41
N ASP A 880 33.54 -17.59 21.33
CA ASP A 880 33.60 -16.69 20.17
C ASP A 880 34.09 -17.42 18.92
N ALA A 881 35.06 -18.32 19.05
CA ALA A 881 35.53 -19.17 17.95
C ALA A 881 34.46 -20.15 17.46
N ALA A 882 33.72 -20.81 18.37
CA ALA A 882 32.65 -21.73 18.00
C ALA A 882 31.47 -20.99 17.32
N ARG A 883 31.13 -19.78 17.78
CA ARG A 883 30.15 -18.90 17.15
C ARG A 883 30.58 -18.47 15.76
N ALA A 884 31.80 -17.97 15.60
CA ALA A 884 32.33 -17.56 14.30
C ALA A 884 32.35 -18.72 13.28
N ILE A 885 32.67 -19.94 13.71
CA ILE A 885 32.61 -21.13 12.87
C ILE A 885 31.17 -21.46 12.46
N ALA A 886 30.21 -21.35 13.38
CA ALA A 886 28.80 -21.57 13.09
C ALA A 886 28.26 -20.54 12.08
N ASP A 887 28.62 -19.26 12.23
CA ASP A 887 28.22 -18.18 11.33
C ASP A 887 28.79 -18.38 9.91
N LEU A 888 30.04 -18.84 9.80
CA LEU A 888 30.68 -19.15 8.51
C LEU A 888 30.03 -20.34 7.81
N GLN A 889 29.66 -21.39 8.55
CA GLN A 889 28.91 -22.54 8.02
C GLN A 889 27.50 -22.14 7.58
N ALA A 890 26.83 -21.32 8.38
CA ALA A 890 25.47 -20.86 8.16
C ALA A 890 25.32 -19.90 6.98
N ALA A 891 26.39 -19.20 6.60
CA ALA A 891 26.44 -18.32 5.43
C ALA A 891 27.00 -19.00 4.16
N GLY A 892 27.19 -20.33 4.18
CA GLY A 892 27.59 -21.10 3.00
C GLY A 892 29.07 -20.97 2.61
N PHE A 893 29.92 -20.44 3.49
CA PHE A 893 31.35 -20.22 3.20
C PHE A 893 32.23 -21.46 3.41
N VAL A 894 31.66 -22.59 3.83
CA VAL A 894 32.33 -23.89 3.91
C VAL A 894 31.67 -24.81 2.87
N VAL A 895 32.28 -24.90 1.68
CA VAL A 895 31.85 -25.80 0.61
C VAL A 895 32.52 -27.16 0.83
N ASP A 896 31.74 -28.25 0.89
CA ASP A 896 32.29 -29.61 0.79
C ASP A 896 32.81 -29.79 -0.65
N ASP A 897 34.09 -30.14 -0.81
CA ASP A 897 34.84 -30.27 -2.07
C ASP A 897 34.30 -31.35 -3.07
N ASP A 898 33.08 -31.86 -2.90
CA ASP A 898 32.54 -33.01 -3.64
C ASP A 898 31.25 -32.74 -4.45
N ASP A 899 30.73 -31.52 -4.52
CA ASP A 899 29.57 -31.21 -5.37
C ASP A 899 30.00 -30.85 -6.82
N ASP A 900 29.99 -31.88 -7.66
CA ASP A 900 30.01 -31.80 -9.12
C ASP A 900 28.85 -30.89 -9.59
N VAL A 901 29.21 -29.76 -10.22
CA VAL A 901 28.28 -28.69 -10.60
C VAL A 901 27.30 -29.19 -11.66
N SER A 902 26.10 -29.62 -11.25
CA SER A 902 24.96 -29.72 -12.16
C SER A 902 24.49 -28.31 -12.52
N LYS A 903 24.96 -27.81 -13.67
CA LYS A 903 24.46 -26.60 -14.33
C LYS A 903 22.93 -26.68 -14.48
N VAL A 904 22.21 -25.87 -13.72
CA VAL A 904 20.85 -25.46 -14.08
C VAL A 904 20.97 -24.55 -15.29
N MET A 905 20.52 -25.04 -16.44
CA MET A 905 20.37 -24.27 -17.68
C MET A 905 19.44 -23.07 -17.45
N THR A 906 19.97 -21.86 -17.56
CA THR A 906 19.19 -20.70 -18.03
C THR A 906 19.49 -20.50 -19.51
N THR A 907 18.48 -20.72 -20.34
CA THR A 907 18.47 -20.41 -21.78
C THR A 907 18.32 -18.91 -22.02
N ARG A 908 19.02 -18.40 -23.05
CA ARG A 908 19.03 -17.04 -23.66
C ARG A 908 20.01 -16.05 -23.02
N ASP A 909 20.91 -15.36 -23.74
CA ASP A 909 21.08 -15.13 -25.18
C ASP A 909 22.59 -15.05 -25.52
N ASP A 910 22.94 -15.55 -26.71
CA ASP A 910 24.21 -15.32 -27.41
C ASP A 910 24.07 -14.12 -28.36
N ASP A 911 25.24 -13.53 -28.67
CA ASP A 911 25.57 -12.59 -29.76
C ASP A 911 25.38 -11.08 -29.50
N ASP A 912 26.40 -10.42 -28.90
CA ASP A 912 27.37 -9.59 -29.66
C ASP A 912 28.30 -8.75 -28.73
N VAL A 913 29.62 -8.88 -28.95
CA VAL A 913 30.73 -7.91 -28.78
C VAL A 913 30.89 -7.19 -27.41
N GLY A 914 32.01 -7.19 -26.69
CA GLY A 914 33.40 -7.57 -26.91
C GLY A 914 34.27 -6.97 -25.78
N ASP A 915 35.39 -7.64 -25.48
CA ASP A 915 36.58 -7.22 -24.75
C ASP A 915 36.56 -6.81 -23.25
N THR A 916 37.23 -7.69 -22.49
CA THR A 916 38.24 -7.47 -21.44
C THR A 916 37.90 -6.59 -20.24
N ASP A 917 37.59 -7.25 -19.13
CA ASP A 917 38.21 -6.96 -17.82
C ASP A 917 38.09 -8.18 -16.90
N GLU A 918 39.17 -8.95 -16.77
CA GLU A 918 39.36 -9.89 -15.66
C GLU A 918 39.41 -9.09 -14.35
N LYS A 919 38.25 -8.86 -13.73
CA LYS A 919 38.19 -8.43 -12.34
C LYS A 919 38.63 -9.60 -11.47
N ALA A 920 39.89 -9.59 -11.06
CA ALA A 920 40.39 -10.39 -9.97
C ALA A 920 39.42 -10.25 -8.78
N LEU A 921 38.82 -11.37 -8.35
CA LEU A 921 38.08 -11.44 -7.10
C LEU A 921 39.02 -11.00 -5.96
N PRO A 922 38.58 -10.11 -5.05
CA PRO A 922 39.44 -9.60 -3.99
C PRO A 922 39.92 -10.76 -3.11
N SER A 923 41.20 -10.75 -2.73
CA SER A 923 41.71 -11.70 -1.74
C SER A 923 40.87 -11.57 -0.47
N TRP A 924 40.12 -12.61 -0.09
CA TRP A 924 39.17 -12.60 1.03
C TRP A 924 39.83 -12.65 2.42
N GLN A 925 41.15 -12.89 2.45
CA GLN A 925 41.98 -13.03 3.64
C GLN A 925 41.93 -11.80 4.59
N PRO A 926 41.91 -10.54 4.12
CA PRO A 926 41.81 -9.37 4.97
C PRO A 926 40.41 -9.17 5.58
N ILE A 927 39.34 -9.63 4.91
CA ILE A 927 37.96 -9.50 5.40
C ILE A 927 37.72 -10.47 6.56
N LEU A 928 38.17 -11.72 6.40
CA LEU A 928 38.14 -12.73 7.46
C LEU A 928 39.00 -12.31 8.67
N GLN A 929 40.18 -11.74 8.41
CA GLN A 929 41.07 -11.25 9.46
C GLN A 929 40.50 -10.00 10.16
N ALA A 930 39.78 -9.12 9.44
CA ALA A 930 39.11 -7.95 10.00
C ALA A 930 37.90 -8.33 10.87
N GLN A 931 37.09 -9.31 10.47
CA GLN A 931 35.96 -9.77 11.29
C GLN A 931 36.42 -10.50 12.56
N LEU A 932 37.48 -11.30 12.47
CA LEU A 932 38.12 -11.91 13.65
C LEU A 932 38.77 -10.87 14.58
N HIS A 933 39.28 -9.76 14.03
CA HIS A 933 39.80 -8.64 14.82
C HIS A 933 38.70 -7.79 15.47
N LEU A 934 37.58 -7.56 14.79
CA LEU A 934 36.43 -6.82 15.33
C LEU A 934 35.76 -7.59 16.47
N ALA A 935 35.55 -8.90 16.31
CA ALA A 935 35.05 -9.76 17.39
C ALA A 935 35.99 -9.79 18.61
N ALA A 936 37.30 -9.69 18.40
CA ALA A 936 38.30 -9.62 19.47
C ALA A 936 38.40 -8.23 20.14
N LEU A 937 37.96 -7.16 19.47
CA LEU A 937 37.97 -5.79 19.99
C LEU A 937 36.71 -5.45 20.78
N ASP A 938 35.54 -5.96 20.37
CA ASP A 938 34.27 -5.75 21.08
C ASP A 938 34.22 -6.49 22.44
N GLY A 939 35.08 -7.47 22.67
CA GLY A 939 35.24 -8.15 23.97
C GLY A 939 36.22 -7.49 24.96
N LEU A 940 36.83 -6.34 24.59
CA LEU A 940 37.77 -5.58 25.43
C LEU A 940 37.22 -4.21 25.89
N ALA A 941 35.99 -3.87 25.53
CA ALA A 941 35.21 -2.76 26.08
C ALA A 941 34.20 -3.29 27.11
#